data_AF-A0A498MC17-F1
#
_entry.id   AF-A0A498MC17-F1
#
_cell.length_a   1.000
_cell.length_b   1.000
_cell.length_c   1.000
_cell.angle_alpha   90.00
_cell.angle_beta   90.00
_cell.angle_gamma   90.00
#
_symmetry.space_group_name_H-M   'P 1'
#
loop_
_entity.id
_entity.type
_entity.pdbx_description
1 polymer ?
#
loop_
_entity_poly.entity_id
_entity_poly.type
_entity_poly.pdbx_seq_one_letter_code
_entity_poly.pdbx_strand_id
1 'polypeptide(L)'
;MKLKLPNPGLDDRVLNHDALERLEVEEAGDRPKWDNKAQYMLTCVGFCVGLGNVWRFPYLCQSHGGGAFMIPFLILLVFEGIPLLHLEFAIGQRIRKGSVGVWRSINPYMLGVGIASMFVSFLVSLYYNTIIALVMWYFFNSFQEPLPWSQCPVNDNRTGLVSECERSSPVDYFWYRETLNTSPVIDETGGLQWWLVLSLISAWGVLYVCCIRGIETTGKAVYVTSTLPYVVLTIFLIRGLTLKGSVDGIKFLFTPDINELANPTTWLDAGAQVFYSFSLAFGGLISFSSYNSVHNNCEQDAVIISIINAFTSIYAATVIYSIIGFRATERFDDCISGNILTLLNTFDLPDGNITESNYQEVLHSLNTTSPDIISSLALKTCDLNSFLSEGVEGTGLAFIVFTEAITKMPLSPLWSVLFFIMLFCLGLSSMFGNIEGVLVPLQDLKVFPKSWPKEVISGITCLVCCLVGLIFVQGSGNYWLALFDTFAGSIPLLVIAFSEMIGVVYVYGIDRFNEDLIFMIGHKPNIFWQATWRFISPIIMLAIFVFYFSTTVTKEIFYIAWDPESENFPTLEKKPYPSWIYLIIFFLAGIPSLAVPGTAVFRAIREYCCKKHPSASVKEINSVSYKVHMQDEELKTQKMSLRTEGAQCGGVAVEFDNDNDRDSPVIKARNISRSALIYLKGPKFLIYVSGALSMWGDRMWHFAISVFLIELYGHNLLLTGIFGLVVAGSVLLLGALIGDWVDRNPRNKVAHASLFIQNISVTICSIVLMLVFSYKKWIEEIWDGWLTVVCYTVVIVLADVANLASTALTIAIQRDWIVVITGYNRGHLAGMNATMRRIDQVTNILAPLAVGQVMTLASNVVGCGFILGWNLVSLLVEFIFLSRVYRIVPALSVKPPAMEHQSYLEKKRERKRLQGRTSACPSATISEESTSLHLPEISRIPVCLHRLRGLLSTCREGWRAYYRQPVFLAGLGLAFLYTTVLGFDCITTGYAYTQGISGSLLSILMGVSAVAGLLGTVLFTKLRKACGLVNTGVISSALHLVCLLLCLCSVFAPGSPMDLSVLNMGNASDVGGMTGGHQRHGYPLRGSSNQPLLPDRSSIHWTNNTVLFENAPAGTEPESYVSIILLFLGVITARVGLWSFDLTVTQILQETICESERGVVNGVQSSMNYLMDLLHFLMVISAPQPQHFGILVIISILFIFTGHTMYFLYARKVKRKPRTNT
;
A
#
# COMPACT_ATOMS: atom_id res chain seq x y z
N MET A 1 24.00 -22.71 -19.59
CA MET A 1 24.29 -22.52 -21.02
C MET A 1 24.39 -21.02 -21.33
N LYS A 2 25.38 -20.58 -22.13
CA LYS A 2 25.42 -19.20 -22.63
C LYS A 2 24.72 -19.13 -23.99
N LEU A 3 23.40 -18.97 -24.01
CA LEU A 3 22.69 -18.55 -25.21
C LEU A 3 22.89 -17.04 -25.39
N LYS A 4 24.00 -16.65 -26.04
CA LYS A 4 24.24 -15.26 -26.47
C LYS A 4 24.62 -15.27 -27.94
N LEU A 5 23.93 -14.46 -28.75
CA LEU A 5 24.28 -14.27 -30.16
C LEU A 5 25.55 -13.40 -30.27
N PRO A 6 26.51 -13.75 -31.14
CA PRO A 6 27.68 -12.91 -31.38
C PRO A 6 27.27 -11.62 -32.09
N ASN A 7 27.56 -10.47 -31.48
CA ASN A 7 27.16 -9.16 -31.95
C ASN A 7 28.40 -8.24 -32.09
N PRO A 8 29.13 -8.30 -33.22
CA PRO A 8 30.39 -7.57 -33.39
C PRO A 8 30.17 -6.05 -33.47
N GLY A 9 31.16 -5.28 -32.98
CA GLY A 9 31.13 -3.82 -32.98
C GLY A 9 30.04 -3.19 -32.11
N LEU A 10 29.55 -3.90 -31.09
CA LEU A 10 28.54 -3.36 -30.16
C LEU A 10 29.09 -2.20 -29.32
N ASP A 11 30.36 -2.30 -28.90
CA ASP A 11 31.05 -1.30 -28.07
C ASP A 11 31.32 0.01 -28.83
N ASP A 12 31.43 -0.05 -30.16
CA ASP A 12 31.56 1.14 -31.01
C ASP A 12 30.23 1.87 -31.23
N ARG A 13 29.09 1.22 -30.94
CA ARG A 13 27.73 1.73 -31.19
C ARG A 13 26.99 2.22 -29.94
N VAL A 14 27.37 1.72 -28.77
CA VAL A 14 26.76 2.04 -27.48
C VAL A 14 27.79 2.71 -26.60
N LEU A 15 27.40 3.82 -25.96
CA LEU A 15 28.30 4.60 -25.11
C LEU A 15 28.80 3.77 -23.91
N ASN A 16 30.11 3.80 -23.68
CA ASN A 16 30.74 3.29 -22.46
C ASN A 16 30.34 4.12 -21.23
N HIS A 17 30.45 3.56 -20.03
CA HIS A 17 30.00 4.19 -18.78
C HIS A 17 30.64 5.58 -18.56
N ASP A 18 31.97 5.69 -18.64
CA ASP A 18 32.69 6.98 -18.50
C ASP A 18 32.27 8.04 -19.54
N ALA A 19 31.92 7.60 -20.76
CA ALA A 19 31.45 8.50 -21.81
C ALA A 19 30.01 8.98 -21.55
N LEU A 20 29.20 8.13 -20.91
CA LEU A 20 27.83 8.46 -20.54
C LEU A 20 27.79 9.47 -19.37
N GLU A 21 28.69 9.37 -18.40
CA GLU A 21 28.87 10.39 -17.34
C GLU A 21 29.28 11.75 -17.92
N ARG A 22 30.25 11.78 -18.85
CA ARG A 22 30.66 13.03 -19.51
C ARG A 22 29.52 13.65 -20.30
N LEU A 23 28.79 12.85 -21.07
CA LEU A 23 27.61 13.32 -21.81
C LEU A 23 26.50 13.81 -20.88
N GLU A 24 26.33 13.27 -19.67
CA GLU A 24 25.33 13.81 -18.74
C GLU A 24 25.65 15.26 -18.29
N VAL A 25 26.94 15.60 -18.18
CA VAL A 25 27.44 16.94 -17.88
C VAL A 25 27.44 17.85 -19.11
N GLU A 26 27.85 17.34 -20.28
CA GLU A 26 27.91 18.11 -21.54
C GLU A 26 26.51 18.36 -22.15
N GLU A 27 25.62 17.35 -22.19
CA GLU A 27 24.21 17.46 -22.63
C GLU A 27 23.32 18.22 -21.61
N ALA A 28 23.91 18.99 -20.69
CA ALA A 28 23.15 19.83 -19.76
C ALA A 28 22.42 21.00 -20.42
N GLY A 29 22.85 21.43 -21.62
CA GLY A 29 22.22 22.53 -22.38
C GLY A 29 21.34 22.11 -23.57
N ASP A 30 21.70 21.04 -24.29
CA ASP A 30 21.17 20.82 -25.66
C ASP A 30 19.96 19.87 -25.76
N ARG A 31 19.73 19.00 -24.76
CA ARG A 31 18.62 18.04 -24.75
C ARG A 31 17.56 18.46 -23.73
N PRO A 32 16.25 18.41 -24.05
CA PRO A 32 15.22 18.68 -23.05
C PRO A 32 15.29 17.62 -21.94
N LYS A 33 15.08 18.08 -20.70
CA LYS A 33 15.07 17.28 -19.47
C LYS A 33 13.74 17.50 -18.74
N TRP A 34 13.38 16.60 -17.84
CA TRP A 34 12.24 16.81 -16.93
C TRP A 34 12.59 17.85 -15.86
N ASP A 35 11.70 18.81 -15.58
CA ASP A 35 11.93 19.85 -14.55
C ASP A 35 12.02 19.22 -13.15
N ASN A 36 11.27 18.13 -12.92
CA ASN A 36 11.30 17.37 -11.67
C ASN A 36 10.83 15.92 -11.86
N LYS A 37 11.08 15.08 -10.84
CA LYS A 37 10.72 13.66 -10.87
C LYS A 37 9.20 13.40 -10.92
N ALA A 38 8.39 14.26 -10.31
CA ALA A 38 6.94 14.07 -10.29
C ALA A 38 6.32 14.28 -11.69
N GLN A 39 6.85 15.22 -12.48
CA GLN A 39 6.48 15.43 -13.89
C GLN A 39 6.68 14.17 -14.73
N TYR A 40 7.85 13.52 -14.61
CA TYR A 40 8.12 12.23 -15.26
C TYR A 40 7.14 11.13 -14.81
N MET A 41 6.95 10.98 -13.50
CA MET A 41 6.07 9.94 -12.96
C MET A 41 4.61 10.14 -13.37
N LEU A 42 4.09 11.37 -13.31
CA LEU A 42 2.74 11.71 -13.77
C LEU A 42 2.60 11.52 -15.27
N THR A 43 3.62 11.82 -16.08
CA THR A 43 3.58 11.55 -17.53
C THR A 43 3.49 10.05 -17.82
N CYS A 44 4.27 9.23 -17.12
CA CYS A 44 4.20 7.78 -17.32
C CYS A 44 2.88 7.18 -16.80
N VAL A 45 2.36 7.65 -15.66
CA VAL A 45 1.05 7.25 -15.13
C VAL A 45 -0.07 7.66 -16.09
N GLY A 46 -0.05 8.88 -16.62
CA GLY A 46 -1.03 9.37 -17.60
C GLY A 46 -0.96 8.69 -18.97
N PHE A 47 0.16 8.07 -19.31
CA PHE A 47 0.29 7.27 -20.53
C PHE A 47 -0.22 5.83 -20.33
N CYS A 48 0.03 5.22 -19.17
CA CYS A 48 -0.51 3.89 -18.83
C CYS A 48 -2.02 3.95 -18.56
N VAL A 49 -2.44 4.86 -17.67
CA VAL A 49 -3.84 5.04 -17.26
C VAL A 49 -4.57 5.86 -18.32
N GLY A 50 -5.25 5.17 -19.22
CA GLY A 50 -6.08 5.75 -20.27
C GLY A 50 -7.56 5.34 -20.20
N LEU A 51 -8.28 5.62 -21.27
CA LEU A 51 -9.70 5.27 -21.45
C LEU A 51 -9.94 3.75 -21.32
N GLY A 52 -8.95 2.93 -21.70
CA GLY A 52 -9.00 1.47 -21.55
C GLY A 52 -9.18 0.98 -20.10
N ASN A 53 -8.74 1.75 -19.09
CA ASN A 53 -8.95 1.39 -17.69
C ASN A 53 -10.40 1.70 -17.23
N VAL A 54 -11.12 2.58 -17.94
CA VAL A 54 -12.46 3.07 -17.57
C VAL A 54 -13.59 2.34 -18.28
N TRP A 55 -13.41 1.89 -19.54
CA TRP A 55 -14.43 1.06 -20.21
C TRP A 55 -13.98 -0.34 -20.62
N ARG A 56 -12.74 -0.50 -21.12
CA ARG A 56 -12.30 -1.80 -21.66
C ARG A 56 -12.07 -2.81 -20.55
N PHE A 57 -11.39 -2.42 -19.47
CA PHE A 57 -11.16 -3.29 -18.32
C PHE A 57 -12.47 -3.73 -17.62
N PRO A 58 -13.43 -2.85 -17.29
CA PRO A 58 -14.70 -3.27 -16.71
C PRO A 58 -15.52 -4.17 -17.65
N TYR A 59 -15.57 -3.87 -18.95
CA TYR A 59 -16.23 -4.71 -19.95
C TYR A 59 -15.60 -6.11 -20.02
N LEU A 60 -14.26 -6.21 -20.04
CA LEU A 60 -13.56 -7.50 -20.04
C LEU A 60 -13.76 -8.30 -18.75
N CYS A 61 -13.88 -7.63 -17.58
CA CYS A 61 -14.35 -8.30 -16.38
C CYS A 61 -15.76 -8.87 -16.57
N GLN A 62 -16.68 -8.11 -17.18
CA GLN A 62 -18.07 -8.54 -17.40
C GLN A 62 -18.17 -9.75 -18.33
N SER A 63 -17.48 -9.72 -19.46
CA SER A 63 -17.52 -10.78 -20.48
C SER A 63 -16.77 -12.05 -20.07
N HIS A 64 -15.77 -11.95 -19.20
CA HIS A 64 -14.95 -13.09 -18.76
C HIS A 64 -15.14 -13.45 -17.27
N GLY A 65 -16.40 -13.66 -16.85
CA GLY A 65 -16.71 -14.31 -15.58
C GLY A 65 -16.52 -13.43 -14.33
N GLY A 66 -16.68 -12.11 -14.48
CA GLY A 66 -16.65 -11.13 -13.39
C GLY A 66 -15.30 -11.09 -12.69
N GLY A 67 -15.29 -11.51 -11.41
CA GLY A 67 -14.08 -11.54 -10.59
C GLY A 67 -13.03 -12.53 -11.08
N ALA A 68 -13.39 -13.48 -11.96
CA ALA A 68 -12.48 -14.46 -12.51
C ALA A 68 -11.40 -13.82 -13.41
N PHE A 69 -11.78 -12.89 -14.30
CA PHE A 69 -10.85 -12.18 -15.20
C PHE A 69 -9.69 -11.48 -14.47
N MET A 70 -9.95 -10.99 -13.24
CA MET A 70 -8.94 -10.34 -12.41
C MET A 70 -7.74 -11.26 -12.10
N ILE A 71 -7.94 -12.57 -12.07
CA ILE A 71 -6.89 -13.55 -11.73
C ILE A 71 -5.86 -13.67 -12.88
N PRO A 72 -6.23 -14.01 -14.14
CA PRO A 72 -5.31 -13.91 -15.28
C PRO A 72 -4.68 -12.53 -15.43
N PHE A 73 -5.45 -11.45 -15.31
CA PHE A 73 -4.94 -10.09 -15.44
C PHE A 73 -3.81 -9.78 -14.45
N LEU A 74 -4.00 -10.08 -13.14
CA LEU A 74 -2.97 -9.82 -12.13
C LEU A 74 -1.74 -10.74 -12.28
N ILE A 75 -1.92 -11.98 -12.73
CA ILE A 75 -0.82 -12.91 -13.01
C ILE A 75 0.03 -12.37 -14.18
N LEU A 76 -0.59 -12.02 -15.30
CA LEU A 76 0.10 -11.49 -16.48
C LEU A 76 0.72 -10.12 -16.19
N LEU A 77 0.05 -9.24 -15.44
CA LEU A 77 0.62 -7.98 -14.97
C LEU A 77 1.93 -8.17 -14.20
N VAL A 78 2.01 -9.17 -13.32
CA VAL A 78 3.23 -9.44 -12.52
C VAL A 78 4.32 -10.16 -13.31
N PHE A 79 3.98 -11.14 -14.14
CA PHE A 79 4.96 -11.98 -14.83
C PHE A 79 5.34 -11.52 -16.25
N GLU A 80 4.60 -10.58 -16.85
CA GLU A 80 4.81 -10.08 -18.21
C GLU A 80 4.91 -8.55 -18.23
N GLY A 81 3.89 -7.84 -17.71
CA GLY A 81 3.83 -6.37 -17.71
C GLY A 81 4.98 -5.71 -16.93
N ILE A 82 5.12 -6.03 -15.63
CA ILE A 82 6.18 -5.46 -14.76
C ILE A 82 7.60 -5.72 -15.32
N PRO A 83 7.97 -6.95 -15.74
CA PRO A 83 9.26 -7.23 -16.38
C PRO A 83 9.52 -6.41 -17.65
N LEU A 84 8.54 -6.28 -18.54
CA LEU A 84 8.72 -5.57 -19.80
C LEU A 84 8.80 -4.05 -19.58
N LEU A 85 7.99 -3.48 -18.69
CA LEU A 85 8.03 -2.06 -18.33
C LEU A 85 9.41 -1.66 -17.76
N HIS A 86 9.96 -2.47 -16.85
CA HIS A 86 11.30 -2.25 -16.29
C HIS A 86 12.38 -2.35 -17.38
N LEU A 87 12.23 -3.26 -18.34
CA LEU A 87 13.15 -3.42 -19.47
C LEU A 87 13.13 -2.19 -20.39
N GLU A 88 11.94 -1.69 -20.77
CA GLU A 88 11.78 -0.46 -21.58
C GLU A 88 12.38 0.77 -20.89
N PHE A 89 12.08 0.98 -19.61
CA PHE A 89 12.64 2.11 -18.86
C PHE A 89 14.16 2.05 -18.74
N ALA A 90 14.72 0.88 -18.41
CA ALA A 90 16.16 0.71 -18.28
C ALA A 90 16.89 0.90 -19.62
N ILE A 91 16.37 0.35 -20.73
CA ILE A 91 17.05 0.46 -22.03
C ILE A 91 16.98 1.89 -22.61
N GLY A 92 15.84 2.58 -22.42
CA GLY A 92 15.67 3.98 -22.78
C GLY A 92 16.64 4.91 -22.03
N GLN A 93 16.71 4.75 -20.70
CA GLN A 93 17.64 5.52 -19.84
C GLN A 93 19.11 5.23 -20.18
N ARG A 94 19.47 3.97 -20.48
CA ARG A 94 20.85 3.55 -20.74
C ARG A 94 21.41 4.01 -22.08
N ILE A 95 20.59 4.02 -23.14
CA ILE A 95 21.01 4.33 -24.50
C ILE A 95 20.72 5.79 -24.87
N ARG A 96 19.80 6.46 -24.15
CA ARG A 96 19.38 7.85 -24.35
C ARG A 96 18.96 8.17 -25.79
N LYS A 97 18.12 7.33 -26.40
CA LYS A 97 17.52 7.56 -27.75
C LYS A 97 16.05 7.16 -27.75
N GLY A 98 15.30 7.55 -28.79
CA GLY A 98 13.96 7.00 -29.01
C GLY A 98 14.01 5.54 -29.45
N SER A 99 12.85 4.89 -29.57
CA SER A 99 12.74 3.45 -29.88
C SER A 99 13.57 3.02 -31.11
N VAL A 100 13.46 3.72 -32.25
CA VAL A 100 14.26 3.42 -33.45
C VAL A 100 15.77 3.58 -33.20
N GLY A 101 16.20 4.62 -32.49
CA GLY A 101 17.59 4.84 -32.13
C GLY A 101 18.14 3.78 -31.17
N VAL A 102 17.33 3.29 -30.23
CA VAL A 102 17.65 2.21 -29.28
C VAL A 102 17.92 0.91 -30.02
N TRP A 103 16.93 0.40 -30.75
CA TRP A 103 17.03 -0.90 -31.41
C TRP A 103 18.13 -0.94 -32.48
N ARG A 104 18.33 0.16 -33.21
CA ARG A 104 19.45 0.32 -34.16
C ARG A 104 20.83 0.27 -33.48
N SER A 105 20.96 0.75 -32.25
CA SER A 105 22.25 0.80 -31.53
C SER A 105 22.62 -0.58 -30.99
N ILE A 106 21.65 -1.32 -30.43
CA ILE A 106 21.81 -2.71 -29.98
C ILE A 106 22.26 -3.59 -31.15
N ASN A 107 21.48 -3.63 -32.23
CA ASN A 107 21.85 -4.38 -33.42
C ASN A 107 21.25 -3.72 -34.68
N PRO A 108 22.06 -3.41 -35.71
CA PRO A 108 21.57 -2.92 -36.99
C PRO A 108 20.39 -3.73 -37.57
N TYR A 109 20.34 -5.04 -37.36
CA TYR A 109 19.28 -5.91 -37.85
C TYR A 109 17.94 -5.75 -37.12
N MET A 110 17.94 -5.18 -35.91
CA MET A 110 16.73 -4.97 -35.08
C MET A 110 16.00 -3.64 -35.36
N LEU A 111 16.42 -2.85 -36.36
CA LEU A 111 15.78 -1.56 -36.70
C LEU A 111 14.25 -1.65 -36.81
N GLY A 112 13.74 -2.75 -37.36
CA GLY A 112 12.30 -2.96 -37.60
C GLY A 112 11.44 -2.95 -36.35
N VAL A 113 12.00 -3.27 -35.18
CA VAL A 113 11.26 -3.23 -33.90
C VAL A 113 10.77 -1.81 -33.62
N GLY A 114 11.67 -0.82 -33.67
CA GLY A 114 11.27 0.58 -33.47
C GLY A 114 10.43 1.17 -34.60
N ILE A 115 10.58 0.67 -35.84
CA ILE A 115 9.71 1.08 -36.97
C ILE A 115 8.29 0.53 -36.78
N ALA A 116 8.15 -0.70 -36.29
CA ALA A 116 6.87 -1.29 -35.96
C ALA A 116 6.20 -0.54 -34.79
N SER A 117 6.93 -0.24 -33.70
CA SER A 117 6.43 0.60 -32.58
C SER A 117 5.92 1.96 -33.04
N MET A 118 6.65 2.63 -33.95
CA MET A 118 6.25 3.91 -34.54
C MET A 118 4.96 3.79 -35.36
N PHE A 119 4.81 2.71 -36.14
CA PHE A 119 3.62 2.48 -36.97
C PHE A 119 2.39 2.14 -36.11
N VAL A 120 2.55 1.33 -35.05
CA VAL A 120 1.46 1.05 -34.09
C VAL A 120 1.04 2.32 -33.35
N SER A 121 2.01 3.10 -32.84
CA SER A 121 1.72 4.39 -32.19
C SER A 121 1.00 5.36 -33.13
N PHE A 122 1.35 5.37 -34.43
CA PHE A 122 0.63 6.12 -35.44
C PHE A 122 -0.80 5.61 -35.62
N LEU A 123 -1.02 4.32 -35.89
CA LEU A 123 -2.36 3.76 -36.08
C LEU A 123 -3.27 3.99 -34.86
N VAL A 124 -2.76 3.79 -33.64
CA VAL A 124 -3.52 4.00 -32.41
C VAL A 124 -3.83 5.48 -32.19
N SER A 125 -2.89 6.39 -32.51
CA SER A 125 -3.15 7.84 -32.46
C SER A 125 -4.34 8.28 -33.34
N LEU A 126 -4.57 7.61 -34.47
CA LEU A 126 -5.64 8.00 -35.40
C LEU A 126 -7.03 7.76 -34.80
N TYR A 127 -7.34 6.51 -34.39
CA TYR A 127 -8.68 6.18 -33.89
C TYR A 127 -8.90 6.70 -32.46
N TYR A 128 -7.88 6.67 -31.61
CA TYR A 128 -7.99 7.10 -30.21
C TYR A 128 -8.27 8.61 -30.11
N ASN A 129 -7.73 9.45 -31.01
CA ASN A 129 -8.07 10.87 -31.04
C ASN A 129 -9.49 11.14 -31.62
N THR A 130 -10.04 10.25 -32.45
CA THR A 130 -11.46 10.31 -32.82
C THR A 130 -12.36 10.03 -31.63
N ILE A 131 -11.99 9.10 -30.75
CA ILE A 131 -12.74 8.88 -29.51
C ILE A 131 -12.72 10.14 -28.63
N ILE A 132 -11.60 10.86 -28.56
CA ILE A 132 -11.52 12.16 -27.87
C ILE A 132 -12.44 13.20 -28.54
N ALA A 133 -12.55 13.21 -29.86
CA ALA A 133 -13.50 14.07 -30.58
C ALA A 133 -14.97 13.77 -30.23
N LEU A 134 -15.33 12.49 -30.09
CA LEU A 134 -16.66 12.05 -29.63
C LEU A 134 -16.92 12.49 -28.18
N VAL A 135 -15.92 12.35 -27.29
CA VAL A 135 -15.99 12.89 -25.92
C VAL A 135 -16.18 14.41 -25.90
N MET A 136 -15.48 15.15 -26.77
CA MET A 136 -15.65 16.60 -26.89
C MET A 136 -17.06 16.99 -27.40
N TRP A 137 -17.62 16.23 -28.34
CA TRP A 137 -18.99 16.43 -28.81
C TRP A 137 -20.01 16.32 -27.67
N TYR A 138 -19.94 15.27 -26.86
CA TYR A 138 -20.80 15.11 -25.69
C TYR A 138 -20.53 16.17 -24.60
N PHE A 139 -19.27 16.56 -24.38
CA PHE A 139 -18.91 17.64 -23.46
C PHE A 139 -19.57 18.96 -23.85
N PHE A 140 -19.52 19.37 -25.13
CA PHE A 140 -20.18 20.60 -25.58
C PHE A 140 -21.71 20.54 -25.46
N ASN A 141 -22.30 19.36 -25.70
CA ASN A 141 -23.75 19.12 -25.53
C ASN A 141 -24.20 18.96 -24.07
N SER A 142 -23.28 18.98 -23.09
CA SER A 142 -23.60 18.80 -21.66
C SER A 142 -24.02 20.09 -20.94
N PHE A 143 -23.95 21.26 -21.57
CA PHE A 143 -24.19 22.57 -20.93
C PHE A 143 -25.66 23.05 -21.00
N GLN A 144 -26.61 22.12 -21.08
CA GLN A 144 -28.04 22.43 -21.19
C GLN A 144 -28.90 21.48 -20.34
N GLU A 145 -30.04 22.00 -19.86
CA GLU A 145 -31.08 21.26 -19.15
C GLU A 145 -32.42 21.48 -19.88
N PRO A 146 -33.11 20.43 -20.34
CA PRO A 146 -32.74 19.01 -20.24
C PRO A 146 -31.55 18.63 -21.16
N LEU A 147 -30.84 17.55 -20.82
CA LEU A 147 -29.80 16.96 -21.66
C LEU A 147 -30.38 16.45 -22.99
N PRO A 148 -29.66 16.53 -24.13
CA PRO A 148 -30.23 16.23 -25.44
C PRO A 148 -30.53 14.73 -25.68
N TRP A 149 -29.89 13.83 -24.93
CA TRP A 149 -30.18 12.39 -24.93
C TRP A 149 -31.19 11.95 -23.86
N SER A 150 -31.93 12.89 -23.25
CA SER A 150 -32.92 12.55 -22.20
C SER A 150 -34.33 12.26 -22.73
N GLN A 151 -34.69 12.73 -23.93
CA GLN A 151 -36.02 12.64 -24.50
C GLN A 151 -35.96 12.36 -26.00
N CYS A 152 -36.92 11.58 -26.53
CA CYS A 152 -37.04 11.37 -27.97
C CYS A 152 -37.54 12.63 -28.70
N PRO A 153 -37.03 12.95 -29.89
CA PRO A 153 -37.60 14.00 -30.73
C PRO A 153 -38.98 13.59 -31.25
N VAL A 154 -39.77 14.61 -31.61
CA VAL A 154 -41.10 14.46 -32.23
C VAL A 154 -40.94 14.42 -33.75
N ASN A 155 -41.73 13.58 -34.44
CA ASN A 155 -41.78 13.54 -35.91
C ASN A 155 -42.08 14.91 -36.54
N ASP A 156 -41.71 15.10 -37.81
CA ASP A 156 -41.99 16.30 -38.61
C ASP A 156 -43.46 16.76 -38.54
N ASN A 157 -44.39 15.79 -38.57
CA ASN A 157 -45.83 16.03 -38.49
C ASN A 157 -46.34 16.43 -37.09
N ARG A 158 -45.48 16.38 -36.07
CA ARG A 158 -45.76 16.66 -34.65
C ARG A 158 -46.88 15.82 -34.01
N THR A 159 -47.19 14.67 -34.60
CA THR A 159 -48.26 13.76 -34.15
C THR A 159 -47.81 12.66 -33.17
N GLY A 160 -46.49 12.42 -33.04
CA GLY A 160 -45.93 11.35 -32.22
C GLY A 160 -44.39 11.37 -32.24
N LEU A 161 -43.77 10.49 -31.46
CA LEU A 161 -42.31 10.36 -31.36
C LEU A 161 -41.70 9.73 -32.62
N VAL A 162 -40.43 9.99 -32.87
CA VAL A 162 -39.68 9.30 -33.94
C VAL A 162 -39.65 7.80 -33.67
N SER A 163 -40.14 7.01 -34.62
CA SER A 163 -40.37 5.56 -34.46
C SER A 163 -39.09 4.76 -34.17
N GLU A 164 -37.95 5.19 -34.73
CA GLU A 164 -36.62 4.65 -34.41
C GLU A 164 -36.27 4.85 -32.92
N CYS A 165 -36.58 6.02 -32.36
CA CYS A 165 -36.32 6.36 -30.97
C CYS A 165 -37.30 5.68 -30.00
N GLU A 166 -38.58 5.65 -30.35
CA GLU A 166 -39.65 5.01 -29.56
C GLU A 166 -39.46 3.48 -29.42
N ARG A 167 -38.98 2.82 -30.49
CA ARG A 167 -38.67 1.39 -30.48
C ARG A 167 -37.35 1.04 -29.77
N SER A 168 -36.48 2.02 -29.51
CA SER A 168 -35.15 1.81 -28.91
C SER A 168 -35.00 2.58 -27.58
N SER A 169 -34.15 3.61 -27.53
CA SER A 169 -34.08 4.55 -26.41
C SER A 169 -33.64 5.93 -26.89
N PRO A 170 -33.95 7.02 -26.13
CA PRO A 170 -33.44 8.36 -26.41
C PRO A 170 -31.91 8.44 -26.51
N VAL A 171 -31.21 7.57 -25.77
CA VAL A 171 -29.74 7.58 -25.70
C VAL A 171 -29.13 6.83 -26.89
N ASP A 172 -29.69 5.68 -27.26
CA ASP A 172 -29.29 4.94 -28.47
C ASP A 172 -29.53 5.78 -29.73
N TYR A 173 -30.69 6.44 -29.82
CA TYR A 173 -31.01 7.34 -30.92
C TYR A 173 -30.03 8.54 -30.98
N PHE A 174 -29.71 9.17 -29.84
CA PHE A 174 -28.74 10.26 -29.81
C PHE A 174 -27.31 9.81 -30.21
N TRP A 175 -26.93 8.58 -29.90
CA TRP A 175 -25.64 8.02 -30.31
C TRP A 175 -25.61 7.66 -31.80
N TYR A 176 -26.51 6.78 -32.26
CA TYR A 176 -26.47 6.23 -33.61
C TYR A 176 -26.98 7.19 -34.69
N ARG A 177 -28.00 8.02 -34.39
CA ARG A 177 -28.61 8.93 -35.38
C ARG A 177 -28.08 10.36 -35.27
N GLU A 178 -28.15 11.00 -34.10
CA GLU A 178 -27.75 12.42 -33.94
C GLU A 178 -26.22 12.61 -33.92
N THR A 179 -25.49 11.76 -33.19
CA THR A 179 -24.03 11.90 -33.06
C THR A 179 -23.29 11.30 -34.25
N LEU A 180 -23.47 10.00 -34.52
CA LEU A 180 -22.75 9.28 -35.57
C LEU A 180 -23.39 9.40 -36.95
N ASN A 181 -24.72 9.52 -37.02
CA ASN A 181 -25.52 9.39 -38.23
C ASN A 181 -25.12 8.15 -39.06
N THR A 182 -25.23 6.98 -38.43
CA THR A 182 -24.63 5.74 -38.92
C THR A 182 -25.39 5.13 -40.12
N SER A 183 -24.63 4.51 -41.02
CA SER A 183 -25.15 3.70 -42.13
C SER A 183 -25.46 2.25 -41.69
N PRO A 184 -26.37 1.53 -42.36
CA PRO A 184 -26.75 0.16 -42.00
C PRO A 184 -25.70 -0.90 -42.40
N VAL A 185 -24.73 -0.53 -43.25
CA VAL A 185 -23.64 -1.39 -43.74
C VAL A 185 -22.33 -0.60 -43.90
N ILE A 186 -21.19 -1.28 -43.71
CA ILE A 186 -19.86 -0.64 -43.80
C ILE A 186 -19.48 -0.16 -45.21
N ASP A 187 -20.02 -0.77 -46.27
CA ASP A 187 -19.76 -0.37 -47.66
C ASP A 187 -20.41 0.99 -48.03
N GLU A 188 -21.43 1.41 -47.28
CA GLU A 188 -22.07 2.72 -47.43
C GLU A 188 -21.40 3.76 -46.53
N THR A 189 -20.58 4.63 -47.13
CA THR A 189 -19.79 5.62 -46.37
C THR A 189 -20.63 6.68 -45.64
N GLY A 190 -21.86 6.97 -46.08
CA GLY A 190 -22.74 7.96 -45.45
C GLY A 190 -22.28 9.43 -45.52
N GLY A 191 -21.17 9.73 -46.21
CA GLY A 191 -20.57 11.07 -46.26
C GLY A 191 -19.86 11.48 -44.97
N LEU A 192 -19.25 12.68 -44.95
CA LEU A 192 -18.56 13.23 -43.78
C LEU A 192 -19.51 14.04 -42.90
N GLN A 193 -19.63 13.69 -41.62
CA GLN A 193 -20.51 14.40 -40.68
C GLN A 193 -19.80 15.66 -40.15
N TRP A 194 -20.24 16.85 -40.59
CA TRP A 194 -19.48 18.10 -40.41
C TRP A 194 -19.28 18.51 -38.94
N TRP A 195 -20.23 18.19 -38.05
CA TRP A 195 -20.11 18.47 -36.61
C TRP A 195 -18.98 17.67 -35.97
N LEU A 196 -18.89 16.37 -36.29
CA LEU A 196 -17.77 15.51 -35.88
C LEU A 196 -16.45 15.94 -36.52
N VAL A 197 -16.43 16.49 -37.75
CA VAL A 197 -15.20 17.05 -38.36
C VAL A 197 -14.67 18.23 -37.53
N LEU A 198 -15.55 19.13 -37.09
CA LEU A 198 -15.18 20.25 -36.21
C LEU A 198 -14.65 19.76 -34.85
N SER A 199 -15.28 18.75 -34.26
CA SER A 199 -14.79 18.12 -33.02
C SER A 199 -13.43 17.44 -33.21
N LEU A 200 -13.19 16.77 -34.34
CA LEU A 200 -11.91 16.12 -34.64
C LEU A 200 -10.78 17.14 -34.84
N ILE A 201 -11.04 18.22 -35.59
CA ILE A 201 -10.08 19.33 -35.76
C ILE A 201 -9.79 19.98 -34.40
N SER A 202 -10.80 20.13 -33.55
CA SER A 202 -10.64 20.69 -32.20
C SER A 202 -9.79 19.79 -31.30
N ALA A 203 -10.02 18.47 -31.30
CA ALA A 203 -9.24 17.50 -30.54
C ALA A 203 -7.77 17.50 -30.97
N TRP A 204 -7.49 17.44 -32.28
CA TRP A 204 -6.12 17.56 -32.82
C TRP A 204 -5.48 18.92 -32.53
N GLY A 205 -6.27 19.99 -32.53
CA GLY A 205 -5.82 21.34 -32.17
C GLY A 205 -5.34 21.45 -30.72
N VAL A 206 -6.13 20.94 -29.76
CA VAL A 206 -5.74 20.93 -28.34
C VAL A 206 -4.52 20.04 -28.11
N LEU A 207 -4.49 18.83 -28.70
CA LEU A 207 -3.34 17.93 -28.63
C LEU A 207 -2.05 18.58 -29.17
N TYR A 208 -2.13 19.26 -30.31
CA TYR A 208 -1.00 20.01 -30.87
C TYR A 208 -0.52 21.11 -29.91
N VAL A 209 -1.42 21.91 -29.33
CA VAL A 209 -1.06 22.96 -28.36
C VAL A 209 -0.35 22.38 -27.12
N CYS A 210 -0.78 21.23 -26.61
CA CYS A 210 -0.12 20.56 -25.50
C CYS A 210 1.27 20.01 -25.87
N CYS A 211 1.42 19.42 -27.06
CA CYS A 211 2.67 18.76 -27.50
C CYS A 211 3.61 19.66 -28.32
N ILE A 212 3.31 20.96 -28.46
CA ILE A 212 4.00 21.88 -29.39
C ILE A 212 5.52 21.91 -29.23
N ARG A 213 6.07 21.80 -28.00
CA ARG A 213 7.52 21.70 -27.73
C ARG A 213 7.94 20.35 -27.14
N GLY A 214 7.14 19.30 -27.34
CA GLY A 214 7.37 17.98 -26.74
C GLY A 214 7.24 18.02 -25.22
N ILE A 215 8.20 17.43 -24.50
CA ILE A 215 8.10 17.22 -23.04
C ILE A 215 7.99 18.50 -22.20
N GLU A 216 8.52 19.63 -22.67
CA GLU A 216 8.52 20.92 -21.95
C GLU A 216 7.12 21.52 -21.76
N THR A 217 6.23 21.29 -22.73
CA THR A 217 4.82 21.71 -22.67
C THR A 217 3.93 20.56 -22.19
N THR A 218 4.19 19.35 -22.67
CA THR A 218 3.46 18.13 -22.31
C THR A 218 3.48 17.89 -20.80
N GLY A 219 4.65 17.95 -20.16
CA GLY A 219 4.78 17.74 -18.72
C GLY A 219 4.17 18.86 -17.86
N LYS A 220 3.78 20.01 -18.45
CA LYS A 220 2.99 21.03 -17.75
C LYS A 220 1.49 20.75 -17.86
N ALA A 221 1.03 20.32 -19.04
CA ALA A 221 -0.36 19.88 -19.24
C ALA A 221 -0.70 18.66 -18.37
N VAL A 222 0.24 17.73 -18.18
CA VAL A 222 0.02 16.46 -17.46
C VAL A 222 -0.32 16.62 -15.98
N TYR A 223 0.09 17.74 -15.35
CA TYR A 223 -0.32 18.05 -13.97
C TYR A 223 -1.83 18.20 -13.84
N VAL A 224 -2.53 18.65 -14.87
CA VAL A 224 -4.00 18.73 -14.90
C VAL A 224 -4.59 17.44 -15.44
N THR A 225 -4.13 16.99 -16.61
CA THR A 225 -4.77 15.86 -17.31
C THR A 225 -4.63 14.53 -16.58
N SER A 226 -3.59 14.33 -15.75
CA SER A 226 -3.40 13.10 -14.97
C SER A 226 -3.82 13.20 -13.51
N THR A 227 -4.20 14.37 -12.99
CA THR A 227 -4.72 14.49 -11.61
C THR A 227 -6.23 14.63 -11.56
N LEU A 228 -6.82 15.40 -12.48
CA LEU A 228 -8.26 15.65 -12.52
C LEU A 228 -9.09 14.35 -12.65
N PRO A 229 -8.69 13.33 -13.44
CA PRO A 229 -9.44 12.07 -13.51
C PRO A 229 -9.56 11.35 -12.16
N TYR A 230 -8.53 11.34 -11.32
CA TYR A 230 -8.62 10.71 -9.99
C TYR A 230 -9.57 11.45 -9.05
N VAL A 231 -9.58 12.79 -9.12
CA VAL A 231 -10.53 13.62 -8.35
C VAL A 231 -11.96 13.31 -8.78
N VAL A 232 -12.21 13.27 -10.10
CA VAL A 232 -13.54 12.99 -10.64
C VAL A 232 -13.99 11.55 -10.37
N LEU A 233 -13.13 10.55 -10.55
CA LEU A 233 -13.42 9.16 -10.16
C LEU A 233 -13.75 9.04 -8.66
N THR A 234 -13.09 9.81 -7.79
CA THR A 234 -13.41 9.83 -6.36
C THR A 234 -14.80 10.42 -6.09
N ILE A 235 -15.17 11.49 -6.79
CA ILE A 235 -16.51 12.09 -6.73
C ILE A 235 -17.57 11.09 -7.23
N PHE A 236 -17.32 10.40 -8.34
CA PHE A 236 -18.20 9.36 -8.86
C PHE A 236 -18.28 8.12 -7.97
N LEU A 237 -17.21 7.74 -7.24
CA LEU A 237 -17.28 6.66 -6.26
C LEU A 237 -18.23 7.01 -5.12
N ILE A 238 -18.05 8.19 -4.52
CA ILE A 238 -18.91 8.66 -3.43
C ILE A 238 -20.36 8.77 -3.93
N ARG A 239 -20.58 9.30 -5.13
CA ARG A 239 -21.94 9.37 -5.69
C ARG A 239 -22.51 7.98 -5.98
N GLY A 240 -21.77 7.12 -6.66
CA GLY A 240 -22.18 5.76 -7.04
C GLY A 240 -22.63 4.92 -5.84
N LEU A 241 -21.84 4.93 -4.76
CA LEU A 241 -22.16 4.23 -3.51
C LEU A 241 -23.39 4.80 -2.76
N THR A 242 -23.91 5.98 -3.14
CA THR A 242 -25.16 6.55 -2.59
C THR A 242 -26.40 6.24 -3.44
N LEU A 243 -26.25 5.53 -4.56
CA LEU A 243 -27.36 5.14 -5.44
C LEU A 243 -27.95 3.78 -5.03
N LYS A 244 -29.27 3.61 -5.20
CA LYS A 244 -29.97 2.32 -5.04
C LYS A 244 -29.31 1.27 -5.94
N GLY A 245 -29.18 0.02 -5.48
CA GLY A 245 -28.65 -1.08 -6.31
C GLY A 245 -27.15 -1.06 -6.62
N SER A 246 -26.42 -0.03 -6.17
CA SER A 246 -24.97 0.11 -6.44
C SER A 246 -24.13 -1.05 -5.89
N VAL A 247 -24.55 -1.65 -4.77
CA VAL A 247 -23.88 -2.80 -4.14
C VAL A 247 -24.02 -4.07 -4.99
N ASP A 248 -25.14 -4.28 -5.69
CA ASP A 248 -25.37 -5.47 -6.50
C ASP A 248 -24.46 -5.53 -7.73
N GLY A 249 -24.20 -4.38 -8.36
CA GLY A 249 -23.19 -4.27 -9.41
C GLY A 249 -21.76 -4.56 -8.91
N ILE A 250 -21.39 -4.06 -7.73
CA ILE A 250 -20.09 -4.36 -7.10
C ILE A 250 -19.98 -5.85 -6.72
N LYS A 251 -21.06 -6.44 -6.21
CA LYS A 251 -21.15 -7.88 -5.90
C LYS A 251 -20.99 -8.73 -7.16
N PHE A 252 -21.60 -8.33 -8.27
CA PHE A 252 -21.42 -8.98 -9.57
C PHE A 252 -19.95 -8.92 -10.04
N LEU A 253 -19.31 -7.74 -9.96
CA LEU A 253 -17.88 -7.57 -10.31
C LEU A 253 -16.96 -8.50 -9.51
N PHE A 254 -17.21 -8.70 -8.21
CA PHE A 254 -16.33 -9.52 -7.35
C PHE A 254 -16.77 -10.98 -7.18
N THR A 255 -17.83 -11.43 -7.86
CA THR A 255 -18.21 -12.85 -7.89
C THR A 255 -17.48 -13.54 -9.05
N PRO A 256 -16.61 -14.54 -8.81
CA PRO A 256 -15.84 -15.18 -9.86
C PRO A 256 -16.53 -16.42 -10.43
N ASP A 257 -16.72 -16.48 -11.76
CA ASP A 257 -17.01 -17.74 -12.44
C ASP A 257 -15.71 -18.49 -12.78
N ILE A 258 -15.45 -19.57 -12.04
CA ILE A 258 -14.23 -20.37 -12.17
C ILE A 258 -14.19 -21.13 -13.51
N ASN A 259 -15.33 -21.38 -14.15
CA ASN A 259 -15.37 -22.10 -15.44
C ASN A 259 -14.68 -21.30 -16.55
N GLU A 260 -14.80 -19.97 -16.51
CA GLU A 260 -14.27 -19.07 -17.54
C GLU A 260 -12.73 -19.02 -17.56
N LEU A 261 -12.08 -19.41 -16.46
CA LEU A 261 -10.61 -19.53 -16.37
C LEU A 261 -10.04 -20.64 -17.26
N ALA A 262 -10.87 -21.58 -17.72
CA ALA A 262 -10.47 -22.64 -18.66
C ALA A 262 -10.46 -22.15 -20.12
N ASN A 263 -11.10 -21.02 -20.43
CA ASN A 263 -11.20 -20.52 -21.80
C ASN A 263 -9.90 -19.80 -22.24
N PRO A 264 -9.30 -20.18 -23.38
CA PRO A 264 -8.04 -19.58 -23.84
C PRO A 264 -8.19 -18.11 -24.28
N THR A 265 -9.40 -17.71 -24.68
CA THR A 265 -9.75 -16.31 -24.99
C THR A 265 -9.58 -15.40 -23.78
N THR A 266 -10.02 -15.83 -22.60
CA THR A 266 -9.87 -15.09 -21.33
C THR A 266 -8.41 -14.74 -21.01
N TRP A 267 -7.48 -15.66 -21.27
CA TRP A 267 -6.05 -15.43 -21.08
C TRP A 267 -5.44 -14.53 -22.17
N LEU A 268 -5.92 -14.64 -23.41
CA LEU A 268 -5.52 -13.78 -24.52
C LEU A 268 -5.94 -12.33 -24.27
N ASP A 269 -7.20 -12.10 -23.91
CA ASP A 269 -7.75 -10.77 -23.69
C ASP A 269 -7.18 -10.13 -22.42
N ALA A 270 -6.93 -10.91 -21.36
CA ALA A 270 -6.18 -10.45 -20.20
C ALA A 270 -4.74 -10.01 -20.55
N GLY A 271 -4.04 -10.78 -21.38
CA GLY A 271 -2.69 -10.44 -21.86
C GLY A 271 -2.68 -9.17 -22.71
N ALA A 272 -3.55 -9.11 -23.72
CA ALA A 272 -3.73 -7.92 -24.56
C ALA A 272 -4.07 -6.68 -23.70
N GLN A 273 -4.94 -6.81 -22.71
CA GLN A 273 -5.27 -5.73 -21.79
C GLN A 273 -4.07 -5.28 -20.94
N VAL A 274 -3.15 -6.17 -20.56
CA VAL A 274 -1.87 -5.79 -19.90
C VAL A 274 -1.00 -4.96 -20.85
N PHE A 275 -0.84 -5.37 -22.12
CA PHE A 275 -0.07 -4.59 -23.11
C PHE A 275 -0.65 -3.19 -23.34
N TYR A 276 -1.96 -3.09 -23.56
CA TYR A 276 -2.66 -1.82 -23.74
C TYR A 276 -2.64 -0.94 -22.49
N SER A 277 -2.89 -1.51 -21.30
CA SER A 277 -2.97 -0.76 -20.04
C SER A 277 -1.61 -0.26 -19.54
N PHE A 278 -0.50 -0.85 -20.00
CA PHE A 278 0.83 -0.28 -19.77
C PHE A 278 1.38 0.52 -20.96
N SER A 279 0.71 0.51 -22.12
CA SER A 279 1.25 1.06 -23.37
C SER A 279 2.66 0.53 -23.71
N LEU A 280 2.87 -0.77 -23.50
CA LEU A 280 4.13 -1.47 -23.79
C LEU A 280 4.31 -1.74 -25.29
N ALA A 281 5.55 -1.79 -25.76
CA ALA A 281 5.91 -1.94 -27.18
C ALA A 281 5.50 -0.78 -28.12
N PHE A 282 4.83 0.27 -27.62
CA PHE A 282 4.58 1.53 -28.34
C PHE A 282 5.87 2.36 -28.50
N GLY A 283 6.85 2.19 -27.59
CA GLY A 283 8.12 2.92 -27.62
C GLY A 283 8.07 4.35 -27.06
N GLY A 284 6.89 4.86 -26.67
CA GLY A 284 6.74 6.14 -25.98
C GLY A 284 7.42 6.16 -24.60
N LEU A 285 7.33 5.05 -23.85
CA LEU A 285 7.99 4.89 -22.53
C LEU A 285 9.52 4.88 -22.65
N ILE A 286 10.07 4.23 -23.68
CA ILE A 286 11.50 4.28 -24.02
C ILE A 286 11.94 5.74 -24.25
N SER A 287 11.18 6.51 -25.05
CA SER A 287 11.44 7.93 -25.29
C SER A 287 11.38 8.76 -24.00
N PHE A 288 10.33 8.61 -23.17
CA PHE A 288 10.21 9.34 -21.90
C PHE A 288 11.33 9.04 -20.91
N SER A 289 11.75 7.77 -20.80
CA SER A 289 12.86 7.37 -19.93
C SER A 289 14.21 7.89 -20.45
N SER A 290 14.37 8.08 -21.76
CA SER A 290 15.60 8.60 -22.38
C SER A 290 16.00 10.01 -21.93
N TYR A 291 15.05 10.79 -21.40
CA TYR A 291 15.26 12.15 -20.89
C TYR A 291 15.61 12.20 -19.38
N ASN A 292 15.60 11.06 -18.68
CA ASN A 292 16.03 11.00 -17.28
C ASN A 292 17.55 11.14 -17.12
N SER A 293 17.96 11.39 -15.87
CA SER A 293 19.36 11.26 -15.48
C SER A 293 19.82 9.81 -15.52
N VAL A 294 21.12 9.60 -15.74
CA VAL A 294 21.72 8.27 -15.91
C VAL A 294 21.58 7.43 -14.64
N HIS A 295 21.70 8.07 -13.48
CA HIS A 295 21.56 7.45 -12.16
C HIS A 295 20.14 7.50 -11.56
N ASN A 296 19.11 7.67 -12.39
CA ASN A 296 17.71 7.57 -11.95
C ASN A 296 17.30 6.11 -11.64
N ASN A 297 16.44 5.91 -10.63
CA ASN A 297 16.03 4.57 -10.17
C ASN A 297 14.87 3.95 -10.98
N CYS A 298 15.15 3.52 -12.20
CA CYS A 298 14.18 2.90 -13.11
C CYS A 298 13.50 1.61 -12.56
N GLU A 299 14.17 0.82 -11.70
CA GLU A 299 13.56 -0.36 -11.06
C GLU A 299 12.40 0.05 -10.13
N GLN A 300 12.59 1.12 -9.35
CA GLN A 300 11.56 1.63 -8.45
C GLN A 300 10.43 2.33 -9.23
N ASP A 301 10.75 3.05 -10.30
CA ASP A 301 9.76 3.71 -11.15
C ASP A 301 8.77 2.69 -11.75
N ALA A 302 9.30 1.62 -12.36
CA ALA A 302 8.50 0.55 -12.96
C ALA A 302 7.53 -0.09 -11.97
N VAL A 303 8.01 -0.42 -10.76
CA VAL A 303 7.17 -1.05 -9.72
C VAL A 303 6.08 -0.09 -9.22
N ILE A 304 6.41 1.20 -8.99
CA ILE A 304 5.42 2.19 -8.52
C ILE A 304 4.34 2.42 -9.58
N ILE A 305 4.71 2.63 -10.84
CA ILE A 305 3.76 2.85 -11.94
C ILE A 305 2.85 1.64 -12.12
N SER A 306 3.38 0.42 -11.94
CA SER A 306 2.59 -0.81 -12.05
C SER A 306 1.59 -1.02 -10.93
N ILE A 307 1.96 -0.67 -9.68
CA ILE A 307 1.03 -0.70 -8.56
C ILE A 307 -0.08 0.34 -8.76
N ILE A 308 0.26 1.55 -9.21
CA ILE A 308 -0.72 2.60 -9.52
C ILE A 308 -1.67 2.15 -10.63
N ASN A 309 -1.15 1.59 -11.74
CA ASN A 309 -1.98 1.16 -12.86
C ASN A 309 -2.94 0.03 -12.45
N ALA A 310 -2.44 -1.01 -11.77
CA ALA A 310 -3.26 -2.11 -11.26
C ALA A 310 -4.36 -1.62 -10.30
N PHE A 311 -4.00 -0.76 -9.33
CA PHE A 311 -4.96 -0.16 -8.41
C PHE A 311 -6.02 0.66 -9.15
N THR A 312 -5.60 1.47 -10.14
CA THR A 312 -6.49 2.36 -10.87
C THR A 312 -7.48 1.59 -11.76
N SER A 313 -7.08 0.47 -12.36
CA SER A 313 -8.00 -0.41 -13.11
C SER A 313 -9.09 -1.01 -12.22
N ILE A 314 -8.72 -1.51 -11.03
CA ILE A 314 -9.69 -2.06 -10.06
C ILE A 314 -10.58 -0.95 -9.48
N TYR A 315 -9.99 0.20 -9.20
CA TYR A 315 -10.70 1.38 -8.68
C TYR A 315 -11.73 1.91 -9.68
N ALA A 316 -11.32 2.08 -10.95
CA ALA A 316 -12.21 2.46 -12.03
C ALA A 316 -13.32 1.41 -12.20
N ALA A 317 -13.01 0.11 -12.27
CA ALA A 317 -14.03 -0.94 -12.32
C ALA A 317 -15.04 -0.85 -11.17
N THR A 318 -14.59 -0.60 -9.94
CA THR A 318 -15.49 -0.46 -8.77
C THR A 318 -16.44 0.74 -8.93
N VAL A 319 -15.94 1.89 -9.38
CA VAL A 319 -16.77 3.06 -9.71
C VAL A 319 -17.79 2.71 -10.80
N ILE A 320 -17.31 2.08 -11.87
CA ILE A 320 -18.12 1.78 -13.05
C ILE A 320 -19.26 0.82 -12.72
N TYR A 321 -18.96 -0.27 -12.00
CA TYR A 321 -19.96 -1.25 -11.60
C TYR A 321 -20.95 -0.74 -10.55
N SER A 322 -20.58 0.26 -9.72
CA SER A 322 -21.56 0.92 -8.84
C SER A 322 -22.67 1.64 -9.61
N ILE A 323 -22.36 2.17 -10.79
CA ILE A 323 -23.30 2.89 -11.68
C ILE A 323 -24.06 1.91 -12.58
N ILE A 324 -23.41 0.83 -13.04
CA ILE A 324 -24.10 -0.28 -13.74
C ILE A 324 -25.13 -0.95 -12.80
N GLY A 325 -24.80 -1.17 -11.53
CA GLY A 325 -25.73 -1.70 -10.52
C GLY A 325 -26.97 -0.82 -10.36
N PHE A 326 -26.78 0.49 -10.21
CA PHE A 326 -27.89 1.44 -10.19
C PHE A 326 -28.76 1.36 -11.45
N ARG A 327 -28.16 1.41 -12.65
CA ARG A 327 -28.89 1.30 -13.93
C ARG A 327 -29.68 -0.01 -14.05
N ALA A 328 -29.08 -1.14 -13.66
CA ALA A 328 -29.74 -2.44 -13.71
C ALA A 328 -30.92 -2.53 -12.74
N THR A 329 -30.80 -1.94 -11.54
CA THR A 329 -31.91 -1.85 -10.57
C THR A 329 -33.03 -0.92 -11.05
N GLU A 330 -32.73 0.25 -11.61
CA GLU A 330 -33.75 1.13 -12.22
C GLU A 330 -34.49 0.43 -13.37
N ARG A 331 -33.78 -0.29 -14.26
CA ARG A 331 -34.40 -1.09 -15.33
C ARG A 331 -35.26 -2.24 -14.79
N PHE A 332 -34.84 -2.88 -13.70
CA PHE A 332 -35.61 -3.91 -13.02
C PHE A 332 -36.91 -3.34 -12.40
N ASP A 333 -36.81 -2.21 -11.70
CA ASP A 333 -37.95 -1.49 -11.11
C ASP A 333 -38.94 -1.02 -12.19
N ASP A 334 -38.45 -0.42 -13.28
CA ASP A 334 -39.26 0.03 -14.43
C ASP A 334 -39.97 -1.19 -15.11
N CYS A 335 -39.27 -2.33 -15.25
CA CYS A 335 -39.81 -3.56 -15.82
C CYS A 335 -40.93 -4.17 -14.96
N ILE A 336 -40.70 -4.33 -13.65
CA ILE A 336 -41.69 -4.87 -12.71
C ILE A 336 -42.89 -3.93 -12.60
N SER A 337 -42.66 -2.61 -12.52
CA SER A 337 -43.74 -1.62 -12.45
C SER A 337 -44.64 -1.66 -13.69
N GLY A 338 -44.07 -1.87 -14.88
CA GLY A 338 -44.84 -2.06 -16.13
C GLY A 338 -45.71 -3.32 -16.10
N ASN A 339 -45.19 -4.44 -15.59
CA ASN A 339 -45.99 -5.67 -15.41
C ASN A 339 -47.11 -5.48 -14.38
N ILE A 340 -46.81 -4.83 -13.25
CA ILE A 340 -47.79 -4.49 -12.20
C ILE A 340 -48.92 -3.64 -12.79
N LEU A 341 -48.60 -2.55 -13.49
CA LEU A 341 -49.60 -1.67 -14.10
C LEU A 341 -50.48 -2.43 -15.13
N THR A 342 -49.88 -3.33 -15.90
CA THR A 342 -50.63 -4.16 -16.86
C THR A 342 -51.60 -5.10 -16.15
N LEU A 343 -51.21 -5.70 -15.03
CA LEU A 343 -52.09 -6.54 -14.19
C LEU A 343 -53.19 -5.72 -13.52
N LEU A 344 -52.87 -4.56 -12.93
CA LEU A 344 -53.86 -3.68 -12.29
C LEU A 344 -54.95 -3.25 -13.29
N ASN A 345 -54.54 -2.83 -14.50
CA ASN A 345 -55.46 -2.42 -15.57
C ASN A 345 -56.28 -3.58 -16.18
N THR A 346 -55.77 -4.82 -16.15
CA THR A 346 -56.50 -5.96 -16.76
C THR A 346 -57.46 -6.64 -15.78
N PHE A 347 -57.21 -6.51 -14.47
CA PHE A 347 -58.05 -7.08 -13.41
C PHE A 347 -58.84 -6.01 -12.62
N ASP A 348 -58.85 -4.75 -13.08
CA ASP A 348 -59.50 -3.59 -12.44
C ASP A 348 -59.20 -3.47 -10.93
N LEU A 349 -57.93 -3.70 -10.56
CA LEU A 349 -57.48 -3.67 -9.17
C LEU A 349 -57.02 -2.26 -8.76
N PRO A 350 -57.29 -1.82 -7.51
CA PRO A 350 -56.89 -0.50 -7.06
C PRO A 350 -55.37 -0.36 -6.88
N ASP A 351 -54.86 0.85 -7.11
CA ASP A 351 -53.45 1.20 -6.94
C ASP A 351 -52.92 0.80 -5.56
N GLY A 352 -51.75 0.16 -5.54
CA GLY A 352 -51.11 -0.32 -4.31
C GLY A 352 -51.60 -1.70 -3.80
N ASN A 353 -52.58 -2.32 -4.45
CA ASN A 353 -52.98 -3.71 -4.13
C ASN A 353 -51.90 -4.73 -4.55
N ILE A 354 -51.21 -4.45 -5.66
CA ILE A 354 -50.01 -5.18 -6.10
C ILE A 354 -48.78 -4.29 -5.86
N THR A 355 -47.80 -4.83 -5.16
CA THR A 355 -46.51 -4.21 -4.83
C THR A 355 -45.37 -5.11 -5.30
N GLU A 356 -44.16 -4.55 -5.44
CA GLU A 356 -42.94 -5.32 -5.79
C GLU A 356 -42.77 -6.58 -4.90
N SER A 357 -43.04 -6.44 -3.60
CA SER A 357 -42.94 -7.50 -2.61
C SER A 357 -43.99 -8.62 -2.72
N ASN A 358 -45.20 -8.34 -3.22
CA ASN A 358 -46.28 -9.34 -3.34
C ASN A 358 -46.49 -9.83 -4.78
N TYR A 359 -45.82 -9.22 -5.76
CA TYR A 359 -46.00 -9.47 -7.19
C TYR A 359 -45.97 -10.96 -7.56
N GLN A 360 -44.98 -11.73 -7.08
CA GLN A 360 -44.85 -13.15 -7.40
C GLN A 360 -46.00 -13.99 -6.81
N GLU A 361 -46.44 -13.69 -5.59
CA GLU A 361 -47.55 -14.39 -4.92
C GLU A 361 -48.88 -14.09 -5.61
N VAL A 362 -49.12 -12.82 -5.95
CA VAL A 362 -50.33 -12.39 -6.66
C VAL A 362 -50.34 -12.92 -8.09
N LEU A 363 -49.22 -12.88 -8.82
CA LEU A 363 -49.09 -13.45 -10.16
C LEU A 363 -49.38 -14.96 -10.16
N HIS A 364 -48.84 -15.70 -9.19
CA HIS A 364 -49.15 -17.12 -9.03
C HIS A 364 -50.65 -17.34 -8.75
N SER A 365 -51.25 -16.56 -7.84
CA SER A 365 -52.67 -16.63 -7.52
C SER A 365 -53.57 -16.36 -8.74
N LEU A 366 -53.28 -15.28 -9.49
CA LEU A 366 -54.01 -14.93 -10.71
C LEU A 366 -53.82 -15.98 -11.81
N ASN A 367 -52.64 -16.55 -11.96
CA ASN A 367 -52.38 -17.64 -12.91
C ASN A 367 -53.16 -18.92 -12.54
N THR A 368 -53.30 -19.24 -11.25
CA THR A 368 -54.15 -20.36 -10.81
C THR A 368 -55.66 -20.09 -10.96
N THR A 369 -56.08 -18.82 -10.95
CA THR A 369 -57.50 -18.44 -11.01
C THR A 369 -57.99 -18.23 -12.45
N SER A 370 -57.16 -17.61 -13.30
CA SER A 370 -57.48 -17.19 -14.66
C SER A 370 -56.30 -17.40 -15.61
N PRO A 371 -55.86 -18.66 -15.85
CA PRO A 371 -54.67 -18.98 -16.65
C PRO A 371 -54.78 -18.48 -18.10
N ASP A 372 -55.96 -18.57 -18.71
CA ASP A 372 -56.19 -18.13 -20.10
C ASP A 372 -55.91 -16.64 -20.27
N ILE A 373 -56.37 -15.81 -19.32
CA ILE A 373 -56.12 -14.37 -19.32
C ILE A 373 -54.62 -14.11 -19.16
N ILE A 374 -53.97 -14.67 -18.14
CA ILE A 374 -52.53 -14.48 -17.90
C ILE A 374 -51.69 -14.92 -19.11
N SER A 375 -52.05 -16.00 -19.80
CA SER A 375 -51.37 -16.44 -21.02
C SER A 375 -51.51 -15.48 -22.22
N SER A 376 -52.54 -14.64 -22.21
CA SER A 376 -52.78 -13.61 -23.23
C SER A 376 -52.06 -12.28 -22.95
N LEU A 377 -51.64 -12.03 -21.69
CA LEU A 377 -50.82 -10.86 -21.36
C LEU A 377 -49.36 -11.11 -21.76
N ALA A 378 -48.80 -10.22 -22.59
CA ALA A 378 -47.38 -10.20 -22.92
C ALA A 378 -46.53 -9.61 -21.77
N LEU A 379 -46.55 -10.26 -20.60
CA LEU A 379 -45.74 -9.87 -19.44
C LEU A 379 -44.25 -10.02 -19.73
N LYS A 380 -43.44 -9.02 -19.33
CA LYS A 380 -41.98 -9.03 -19.54
C LYS A 380 -41.29 -9.88 -18.48
N THR A 381 -40.27 -10.63 -18.87
CA THR A 381 -39.39 -11.34 -17.93
C THR A 381 -38.36 -10.38 -17.34
N CYS A 382 -38.55 -9.99 -16.08
CA CYS A 382 -37.63 -9.09 -15.37
C CYS A 382 -36.68 -9.92 -14.49
N ASP A 383 -35.40 -10.00 -14.86
CA ASP A 383 -34.33 -10.58 -14.03
C ASP A 383 -33.16 -9.60 -13.90
N LEU A 384 -32.73 -9.37 -12.66
CA LEU A 384 -31.64 -8.44 -12.36
C LEU A 384 -30.29 -8.96 -12.88
N ASN A 385 -30.05 -10.28 -12.89
CA ASN A 385 -28.78 -10.82 -13.39
C ASN A 385 -28.67 -10.64 -14.91
N SER A 386 -29.76 -10.81 -15.65
CA SER A 386 -29.85 -10.45 -17.07
C SER A 386 -29.42 -8.99 -17.30
N PHE A 387 -30.05 -8.02 -16.61
CA PHE A 387 -29.72 -6.60 -16.76
C PHE A 387 -28.28 -6.24 -16.29
N LEU A 388 -27.72 -6.98 -15.33
CA LEU A 388 -26.31 -6.86 -14.92
C LEU A 388 -25.34 -7.52 -15.93
N SER A 389 -25.80 -8.47 -16.74
CA SER A 389 -25.03 -9.14 -17.79
C SER A 389 -25.09 -8.42 -19.15
N GLU A 390 -26.04 -7.50 -19.34
CA GLU A 390 -26.18 -6.63 -20.52
C GLU A 390 -25.06 -5.58 -20.62
N GLY A 391 -23.84 -6.06 -20.85
CA GLY A 391 -22.66 -5.27 -21.12
C GLY A 391 -22.61 -4.77 -22.55
N VAL A 392 -22.27 -3.48 -22.71
CA VAL A 392 -22.02 -2.89 -24.03
C VAL A 392 -20.52 -2.72 -24.24
N GLU A 393 -20.00 -3.25 -25.34
CA GLU A 393 -18.57 -3.23 -25.65
C GLU A 393 -18.06 -1.82 -26.01
N GLY A 394 -16.83 -1.52 -25.61
CA GLY A 394 -16.07 -0.35 -26.06
C GLY A 394 -16.75 0.99 -25.77
N THR A 395 -17.02 1.75 -26.83
CA THR A 395 -17.56 3.12 -26.77
C THR A 395 -18.97 3.19 -26.17
N GLY A 396 -19.80 2.16 -26.37
CA GLY A 396 -21.18 2.16 -25.90
C GLY A 396 -21.31 2.19 -24.37
N LEU A 397 -20.31 1.71 -23.62
CA LEU A 397 -20.32 1.87 -22.16
C LEU A 397 -20.34 3.35 -21.75
N ALA A 398 -19.48 4.18 -22.35
CA ALA A 398 -19.41 5.61 -21.99
C ALA A 398 -20.55 6.44 -22.59
N PHE A 399 -20.94 6.17 -23.84
CA PHE A 399 -21.87 7.03 -24.57
C PHE A 399 -23.34 6.60 -24.50
N ILE A 400 -23.62 5.37 -24.02
CA ILE A 400 -24.98 4.83 -23.83
C ILE A 400 -25.23 4.49 -22.35
N VAL A 401 -24.46 3.56 -21.77
CA VAL A 401 -24.73 3.05 -20.41
C VAL A 401 -24.58 4.15 -19.34
N PHE A 402 -23.54 4.98 -19.47
CA PHE A 402 -23.25 6.06 -18.51
C PHE A 402 -24.15 7.28 -18.67
N THR A 403 -24.45 7.67 -19.90
CA THR A 403 -25.34 8.79 -20.22
C THR A 403 -26.78 8.50 -19.81
N GLU A 404 -27.27 7.28 -20.02
CA GLU A 404 -28.56 6.78 -19.49
C GLU A 404 -28.61 6.85 -17.97
N ALA A 405 -27.58 6.37 -17.27
CA ALA A 405 -27.53 6.46 -15.81
C ALA A 405 -27.46 7.92 -15.32
N ILE A 406 -26.77 8.81 -16.02
CA ILE A 406 -26.63 10.23 -15.68
C ILE A 406 -27.96 11.00 -15.80
N THR A 407 -28.81 10.71 -16.80
CA THR A 407 -30.13 11.39 -16.94
C THR A 407 -31.08 11.07 -15.79
N LYS A 408 -30.93 9.90 -15.15
CA LYS A 408 -31.68 9.50 -13.95
C LYS A 408 -31.14 10.14 -12.66
N MET A 409 -29.99 10.83 -12.68
CA MET A 409 -29.43 11.50 -11.49
C MET A 409 -29.90 12.96 -11.36
N PRO A 410 -30.17 13.45 -10.13
CA PRO A 410 -30.45 14.87 -9.89
C PRO A 410 -29.24 15.73 -10.28
N LEU A 411 -29.50 16.88 -10.91
CA LEU A 411 -28.49 17.76 -11.52
C LEU A 411 -27.71 17.06 -12.66
N SER A 412 -28.41 16.34 -13.54
CA SER A 412 -27.82 15.56 -14.63
C SER A 412 -26.73 16.28 -15.47
N PRO A 413 -26.82 17.60 -15.79
CA PRO A 413 -25.78 18.28 -16.57
C PRO A 413 -24.44 18.38 -15.84
N LEU A 414 -24.45 18.53 -14.51
CA LEU A 414 -23.23 18.61 -13.71
C LEU A 414 -22.43 17.30 -13.77
N TRP A 415 -23.12 16.16 -13.62
CA TRP A 415 -22.50 14.84 -13.72
C TRP A 415 -22.01 14.58 -15.15
N SER A 416 -22.76 14.98 -16.18
CA SER A 416 -22.33 14.89 -17.57
C SER A 416 -21.04 15.67 -17.84
N VAL A 417 -20.98 16.95 -17.45
CA VAL A 417 -19.78 17.80 -17.61
C VAL A 417 -18.58 17.18 -16.91
N LEU A 418 -18.73 16.70 -15.67
CA LEU A 418 -17.66 16.04 -14.92
C LEU A 418 -17.20 14.72 -15.58
N PHE A 419 -18.13 13.90 -16.06
CA PHE A 419 -17.81 12.63 -16.72
C PHE A 419 -17.02 12.84 -18.01
N PHE A 420 -17.50 13.71 -18.91
CA PHE A 420 -16.83 13.92 -20.19
C PHE A 420 -15.51 14.71 -20.07
N ILE A 421 -15.34 15.63 -19.11
CA ILE A 421 -14.02 16.25 -18.88
C ILE A 421 -13.00 15.26 -18.30
N MET A 422 -13.44 14.30 -17.47
CA MET A 422 -12.58 13.20 -17.00
C MET A 422 -12.10 12.32 -18.16
N LEU A 423 -13.03 11.87 -19.02
CA LEU A 423 -12.69 11.07 -20.20
C LEU A 423 -11.77 11.85 -21.15
N PHE A 424 -12.02 13.15 -21.35
CA PHE A 424 -11.19 14.02 -22.17
C PHE A 424 -9.75 14.09 -21.63
N CYS A 425 -9.58 14.29 -20.32
CA CYS A 425 -8.26 14.32 -19.69
C CYS A 425 -7.52 12.98 -19.78
N LEU A 426 -8.19 11.84 -19.56
CA LEU A 426 -7.61 10.50 -19.71
C LEU A 426 -7.20 10.19 -21.16
N GLY A 427 -8.04 10.56 -22.13
CA GLY A 427 -7.72 10.41 -23.54
C GLY A 427 -6.50 11.24 -23.91
N LEU A 428 -6.49 12.52 -23.51
CA LEU A 428 -5.43 13.46 -23.83
C LEU A 428 -4.08 13.06 -23.20
N SER A 429 -4.06 12.52 -21.98
CA SER A 429 -2.81 12.04 -21.36
C SER A 429 -2.21 10.83 -22.07
N SER A 430 -3.02 9.88 -22.56
CA SER A 430 -2.52 8.76 -23.35
C SER A 430 -1.98 9.22 -24.72
N MET A 431 -2.65 10.18 -25.37
CA MET A 431 -2.23 10.71 -26.66
C MET A 431 -0.85 11.40 -26.62
N PHE A 432 -0.45 11.97 -25.48
CA PHE A 432 0.88 12.53 -25.30
C PHE A 432 2.00 11.50 -25.52
N GLY A 433 1.86 10.28 -24.99
CA GLY A 433 2.85 9.21 -25.18
C GLY A 433 2.80 8.58 -26.56
N ASN A 434 1.61 8.45 -27.16
CA ASN A 434 1.47 7.96 -28.53
C ASN A 434 2.14 8.90 -29.54
N ILE A 435 1.95 10.22 -29.40
CA ILE A 435 2.57 11.23 -30.27
C ILE A 435 4.09 11.29 -30.07
N GLU A 436 4.60 11.20 -28.84
CA GLU A 436 6.07 11.10 -28.61
C GLU A 436 6.65 9.80 -29.24
N GLY A 437 5.87 8.71 -29.22
CA GLY A 437 6.16 7.44 -29.90
C GLY A 437 6.22 7.53 -31.44
N VAL A 438 5.68 8.59 -32.04
CA VAL A 438 5.79 8.87 -33.49
C VAL A 438 6.86 9.93 -33.77
N LEU A 439 6.86 11.04 -33.03
CA LEU A 439 7.74 12.19 -33.27
C LEU A 439 9.22 11.86 -33.08
N VAL A 440 9.59 11.17 -31.99
CA VAL A 440 11.00 10.89 -31.69
C VAL A 440 11.60 9.92 -32.71
N PRO A 441 10.94 8.80 -33.10
CA PRO A 441 11.39 7.96 -34.21
C PRO A 441 11.55 8.69 -35.56
N LEU A 442 10.65 9.60 -35.92
CA LEU A 442 10.77 10.40 -37.16
C LEU A 442 12.00 11.34 -37.13
N GLN A 443 12.30 11.91 -35.97
CA GLN A 443 13.50 12.72 -35.75
C GLN A 443 14.78 11.85 -35.79
N ASP A 444 14.79 10.69 -35.15
CA ASP A 444 15.89 9.70 -35.17
C ASP A 444 16.20 9.19 -36.60
N LEU A 445 15.16 9.03 -37.44
CA LEU A 445 15.28 8.66 -38.85
C LEU A 445 15.80 9.80 -39.74
N LYS A 446 15.83 11.04 -39.24
CA LYS A 446 16.26 12.26 -39.98
C LYS A 446 15.47 12.51 -41.26
N VAL A 447 14.15 12.24 -41.22
CA VAL A 447 13.24 12.50 -42.35
C VAL A 447 13.13 14.00 -42.64
N PHE A 448 13.11 14.82 -41.59
CA PHE A 448 13.01 16.28 -41.69
C PHE A 448 14.39 16.97 -41.69
N PRO A 449 14.54 18.13 -42.36
CA PRO A 449 15.76 18.93 -42.28
C PRO A 449 16.04 19.40 -40.85
N LYS A 450 17.31 19.35 -40.42
CA LYS A 450 17.74 19.83 -39.09
C LYS A 450 17.46 21.32 -38.82
N SER A 451 17.18 22.12 -39.86
CA SER A 451 16.86 23.53 -39.75
C SER A 451 15.40 23.81 -39.35
N TRP A 452 14.53 22.79 -39.34
CA TRP A 452 13.13 22.97 -38.99
C TRP A 452 12.93 22.91 -37.47
N PRO A 453 12.17 23.85 -36.88
CA PRO A 453 11.90 23.86 -35.44
C PRO A 453 10.95 22.71 -35.07
N LYS A 454 11.02 22.26 -33.82
CA LYS A 454 10.23 21.11 -33.31
C LYS A 454 8.73 21.37 -33.46
N GLU A 455 8.29 22.60 -33.23
CA GLU A 455 6.91 23.07 -33.36
C GLU A 455 6.32 22.75 -34.75
N VAL A 456 7.10 22.94 -35.82
CA VAL A 456 6.66 22.66 -37.21
C VAL A 456 6.57 21.15 -37.47
N ILE A 457 7.51 20.36 -36.93
CA ILE A 457 7.50 18.90 -37.06
C ILE A 457 6.29 18.29 -36.33
N SER A 458 6.00 18.76 -35.11
CA SER A 458 4.81 18.38 -34.35
C SER A 458 3.53 18.77 -35.10
N GLY A 459 3.44 20.01 -35.60
CA GLY A 459 2.27 20.52 -36.32
C GLY A 459 1.97 19.75 -37.60
N ILE A 460 2.98 19.46 -38.42
CA ILE A 460 2.82 18.65 -39.64
C ILE A 460 2.38 17.23 -39.30
N THR A 461 2.95 16.61 -38.26
CA THR A 461 2.59 15.25 -37.85
C THR A 461 1.12 15.20 -37.39
N CYS A 462 0.69 16.11 -36.51
CA CYS A 462 -0.70 16.21 -36.09
C CYS A 462 -1.66 16.50 -37.25
N LEU A 463 -1.26 17.35 -38.21
CA LEU A 463 -2.07 17.63 -39.41
C LEU A 463 -2.25 16.39 -40.29
N VAL A 464 -1.19 15.61 -40.53
CA VAL A 464 -1.28 14.36 -41.29
C VAL A 464 -2.19 13.36 -40.57
N CYS A 465 -2.03 13.18 -39.26
CA CYS A 465 -2.91 12.30 -38.47
C CYS A 465 -4.38 12.77 -38.49
N CYS A 466 -4.63 14.08 -38.45
CA CYS A 466 -5.98 14.66 -38.55
C CYS A 466 -6.62 14.38 -39.92
N LEU A 467 -5.87 14.54 -41.02
CA LEU A 467 -6.35 14.27 -42.37
C LEU A 467 -6.68 12.78 -42.59
N VAL A 468 -5.85 11.86 -42.08
CA VAL A 468 -6.14 10.43 -42.15
C VAL A 468 -7.31 10.06 -41.23
N GLY A 469 -7.45 10.71 -40.06
CA GLY A 469 -8.53 10.49 -39.10
C GLY A 469 -9.94 10.82 -39.62
N LEU A 470 -10.07 11.55 -40.74
CA LEU A 470 -11.36 11.85 -41.37
C LEU A 470 -12.17 10.59 -41.77
N ILE A 471 -11.52 9.43 -41.95
CA ILE A 471 -12.20 8.16 -42.25
C ILE A 471 -13.17 7.74 -41.13
N PHE A 472 -12.86 8.04 -39.87
CA PHE A 472 -13.69 7.67 -38.72
C PHE A 472 -14.87 8.63 -38.48
N VAL A 473 -14.94 9.72 -39.25
CA VAL A 473 -15.97 10.77 -39.18
C VAL A 473 -17.02 10.60 -40.31
N GLN A 474 -16.94 9.49 -41.02
CA GLN A 474 -17.94 9.05 -42.00
C GLN A 474 -19.16 8.43 -41.29
N GLY A 475 -20.29 8.28 -41.98
CA GLY A 475 -21.45 7.52 -41.45
C GLY A 475 -21.11 6.06 -41.14
N SER A 476 -20.23 5.43 -41.93
CA SER A 476 -19.64 4.12 -41.62
C SER A 476 -18.51 4.17 -40.57
N GLY A 477 -18.19 5.34 -40.03
CA GLY A 477 -16.97 5.63 -39.28
C GLY A 477 -16.79 4.84 -37.99
N ASN A 478 -17.89 4.51 -37.30
CA ASN A 478 -17.87 3.69 -36.09
C ASN A 478 -17.40 2.24 -36.39
N TYR A 479 -17.77 1.68 -37.55
CA TYR A 479 -17.32 0.34 -37.97
C TYR A 479 -15.82 0.32 -38.28
N TRP A 480 -15.31 1.40 -38.90
CA TRP A 480 -13.86 1.59 -39.10
C TRP A 480 -13.10 1.73 -37.77
N LEU A 481 -13.67 2.46 -36.81
CA LEU A 481 -13.06 2.65 -35.48
C LEU A 481 -12.95 1.32 -34.73
N ALA A 482 -14.01 0.51 -34.71
CA ALA A 482 -14.00 -0.82 -34.12
C ALA A 482 -12.96 -1.73 -34.80
N LEU A 483 -12.91 -1.77 -36.14
CA LEU A 483 -11.91 -2.54 -36.88
C LEU A 483 -10.47 -2.15 -36.52
N PHE A 484 -10.19 -0.86 -36.37
CA PHE A 484 -8.86 -0.39 -35.99
C PHE A 484 -8.50 -0.76 -34.54
N ASP A 485 -9.42 -0.60 -33.57
CA ASP A 485 -9.14 -0.95 -32.16
C ASP A 485 -8.90 -2.47 -31.96
N THR A 486 -9.62 -3.33 -32.70
CA THR A 486 -9.45 -4.78 -32.63
C THR A 486 -8.10 -5.26 -33.20
N PHE A 487 -7.65 -4.70 -34.34
CA PHE A 487 -6.52 -5.24 -35.10
C PHE A 487 -5.20 -4.45 -34.99
N ALA A 488 -5.23 -3.13 -34.77
CA ALA A 488 -4.01 -2.32 -34.82
C ALA A 488 -3.04 -2.56 -33.65
N GLY A 489 -3.54 -2.92 -32.47
CA GLY A 489 -2.73 -3.16 -31.26
C GLY A 489 -2.79 -4.59 -30.70
N SER A 490 -3.38 -5.56 -31.42
CA SER A 490 -3.36 -6.97 -30.98
C SER A 490 -2.05 -7.68 -31.39
N ILE A 491 -1.98 -8.23 -32.61
CA ILE A 491 -0.78 -8.95 -33.08
C ILE A 491 0.50 -8.08 -33.05
N PRO A 492 0.48 -6.81 -33.50
CA PRO A 492 1.70 -6.00 -33.55
C PRO A 492 2.39 -5.85 -32.20
N LEU A 493 1.65 -5.56 -31.12
CA LEU A 493 2.23 -5.37 -29.80
C LEU A 493 2.89 -6.66 -29.29
N LEU A 494 2.25 -7.82 -29.48
CA LEU A 494 2.82 -9.13 -29.11
C LEU A 494 4.13 -9.42 -29.85
N VAL A 495 4.17 -9.20 -31.17
CA VAL A 495 5.36 -9.43 -32.01
C VAL A 495 6.51 -8.48 -31.64
N ILE A 496 6.20 -7.21 -31.39
CA ILE A 496 7.17 -6.21 -30.97
C ILE A 496 7.71 -6.56 -29.57
N ALA A 497 6.85 -6.71 -28.57
CA ALA A 497 7.23 -7.02 -27.18
C ALA A 497 8.12 -8.26 -27.06
N PHE A 498 7.77 -9.34 -27.78
CA PHE A 498 8.59 -10.53 -27.86
C PHE A 498 9.97 -10.22 -28.47
N SER A 499 10.01 -9.45 -29.56
CA SER A 499 11.26 -9.04 -30.22
C SER A 499 12.13 -8.13 -29.35
N GLU A 500 11.55 -7.22 -28.57
CA GLU A 500 12.25 -6.33 -27.63
C GLU A 500 12.95 -7.13 -26.54
N MET A 501 12.23 -8.06 -25.91
CA MET A 501 12.77 -8.90 -24.86
C MET A 501 13.84 -9.86 -25.38
N ILE A 502 13.62 -10.52 -26.53
CA ILE A 502 14.64 -11.35 -27.17
C ILE A 502 15.90 -10.52 -27.51
N GLY A 503 15.69 -9.29 -27.98
CA GLY A 503 16.76 -8.32 -28.27
C GLY A 503 17.65 -7.99 -27.08
N VAL A 504 17.06 -7.58 -25.95
CA VAL A 504 17.85 -7.22 -24.77
C VAL A 504 18.48 -8.45 -24.11
N VAL A 505 17.74 -9.55 -23.98
CA VAL A 505 18.19 -10.72 -23.21
C VAL A 505 19.24 -11.55 -23.97
N TYR A 506 19.07 -11.78 -25.28
CA TYR A 506 19.91 -12.70 -26.06
C TYR A 506 20.84 -12.01 -27.08
N VAL A 507 20.48 -10.84 -27.62
CA VAL A 507 21.29 -10.11 -28.64
C VAL A 507 22.20 -9.06 -28.01
N TYR A 508 21.69 -8.25 -27.08
CA TYR A 508 22.51 -7.35 -26.25
C TYR A 508 23.26 -8.16 -25.19
N GLY A 509 22.52 -9.05 -24.51
CA GLY A 509 23.02 -10.05 -23.59
C GLY A 509 22.77 -9.65 -22.14
N ILE A 510 21.97 -10.46 -21.45
CA ILE A 510 21.53 -10.24 -20.06
C ILE A 510 22.67 -9.96 -19.07
N ASP A 511 23.86 -10.53 -19.25
CA ASP A 511 24.99 -10.29 -18.35
C ASP A 511 25.56 -8.85 -18.49
N ARG A 512 25.56 -8.28 -19.70
CA ARG A 512 25.90 -6.86 -19.94
C ARG A 512 24.81 -5.95 -19.40
N PHE A 513 23.54 -6.27 -19.67
CA PHE A 513 22.40 -5.51 -19.15
C PHE A 513 22.41 -5.45 -17.61
N ASN A 514 22.82 -6.54 -16.95
CA ASN A 514 23.03 -6.55 -15.50
C ASN A 514 24.19 -5.63 -15.04
N GLU A 515 25.26 -5.47 -15.83
CA GLU A 515 26.36 -4.54 -15.54
C GLU A 515 25.93 -3.07 -15.76
N ASP A 516 25.16 -2.79 -16.80
CA ASP A 516 24.57 -1.47 -17.04
C ASP A 516 23.58 -1.07 -15.93
N LEU A 517 22.78 -2.03 -15.44
CA LEU A 517 21.94 -1.82 -14.24
C LEU A 517 22.81 -1.64 -12.98
N ILE A 518 23.93 -2.36 -12.83
CA ILE A 518 24.86 -2.07 -11.72
C ILE A 518 25.34 -0.62 -11.75
N PHE A 519 25.65 -0.12 -12.94
CA PHE A 519 26.14 1.24 -13.12
C PHE A 519 25.05 2.30 -12.88
N MET A 520 23.87 2.17 -13.50
CA MET A 520 22.79 3.16 -13.37
C MET A 520 22.25 3.25 -11.93
N ILE A 521 21.83 2.12 -11.37
CA ILE A 521 21.06 2.08 -10.13
C ILE A 521 21.90 1.67 -8.91
N GLY A 522 23.12 1.12 -9.13
CA GLY A 522 24.12 0.78 -8.11
C GLY A 522 24.29 -0.72 -7.86
N HIS A 523 23.67 -1.56 -8.69
CA HIS A 523 23.31 -2.94 -8.34
C HIS A 523 22.77 -3.88 -9.45
N LYS A 524 22.98 -5.20 -9.27
CA LYS A 524 22.35 -6.27 -10.06
C LYS A 524 20.88 -6.49 -9.67
N PRO A 525 19.99 -6.75 -10.64
CA PRO A 525 18.63 -7.20 -10.38
C PRO A 525 18.55 -8.53 -9.61
N ASN A 526 17.46 -8.70 -8.86
CA ASN A 526 17.10 -9.92 -8.14
C ASN A 526 16.83 -11.13 -9.04
N ILE A 527 16.78 -12.32 -8.42
CA ILE A 527 16.48 -13.60 -9.08
C ILE A 527 15.13 -13.56 -9.82
N PHE A 528 14.12 -12.86 -9.28
CA PHE A 528 12.82 -12.65 -9.94
C PHE A 528 13.00 -12.07 -11.36
N TRP A 529 13.65 -10.91 -11.49
CA TRP A 529 13.93 -10.27 -12.77
C TRP A 529 14.75 -11.16 -13.71
N GLN A 530 15.73 -11.92 -13.18
CA GLN A 530 16.49 -12.86 -14.00
C GLN A 530 15.63 -14.03 -14.52
N ALA A 531 14.67 -14.51 -13.73
CA ALA A 531 13.79 -15.62 -14.13
C ALA A 531 12.72 -15.16 -15.13
N THR A 532 12.14 -13.97 -14.91
CA THR A 532 11.11 -13.40 -15.81
C THR A 532 11.69 -13.10 -17.18
N TRP A 533 12.73 -12.26 -17.27
CA TRP A 533 13.35 -11.90 -18.55
C TRP A 533 13.96 -13.09 -19.31
N ARG A 534 14.57 -14.07 -18.63
CA ARG A 534 15.25 -15.19 -19.31
C ARG A 534 14.32 -16.32 -19.74
N PHE A 535 13.17 -16.51 -19.08
CA PHE A 535 12.34 -17.71 -19.28
C PHE A 535 10.84 -17.45 -19.17
N ILE A 536 10.34 -16.87 -18.07
CA ILE A 536 8.89 -16.87 -17.79
C ILE A 536 8.15 -15.97 -18.80
N SER A 537 8.55 -14.71 -18.94
CA SER A 537 7.86 -13.75 -19.82
C SER A 537 7.94 -14.14 -21.31
N PRO A 538 9.08 -14.61 -21.86
CA PRO A 538 9.14 -15.11 -23.24
C PRO A 538 8.23 -16.34 -23.49
N ILE A 539 8.07 -17.23 -22.51
CA ILE A 539 7.18 -18.40 -22.63
C ILE A 539 5.71 -17.97 -22.59
N ILE A 540 5.35 -17.02 -21.72
CA ILE A 540 3.99 -16.46 -21.64
C ILE A 540 3.60 -15.78 -22.96
N MET A 541 4.45 -14.89 -23.49
CA MET A 541 4.20 -14.23 -24.79
C MET A 541 4.02 -15.24 -25.93
N LEU A 542 4.85 -16.29 -25.95
CA LEU A 542 4.72 -17.36 -26.94
C LEU A 542 3.40 -18.14 -26.81
N ALA A 543 2.93 -18.38 -25.58
CA ALA A 543 1.64 -19.04 -25.34
C ALA A 543 0.45 -18.16 -25.78
N ILE A 544 0.46 -16.86 -25.44
CA ILE A 544 -0.57 -15.90 -25.87
C ILE A 544 -0.59 -15.80 -27.41
N PHE A 545 0.58 -15.73 -28.05
CA PHE A 545 0.71 -15.74 -29.51
C PHE A 545 0.09 -17.01 -30.13
N VAL A 546 0.37 -18.20 -29.57
CA VAL A 546 -0.24 -19.47 -30.04
C VAL A 546 -1.76 -19.47 -29.84
N PHE A 547 -2.26 -18.99 -28.70
CA PHE A 547 -3.70 -18.86 -28.47
C PHE A 547 -4.36 -17.96 -29.52
N TYR A 548 -3.75 -16.82 -29.88
CA TYR A 548 -4.29 -15.93 -30.91
C TYR A 548 -4.51 -16.61 -32.27
N PHE A 549 -3.53 -17.40 -32.74
CA PHE A 549 -3.72 -18.18 -33.97
C PHE A 549 -4.78 -19.27 -33.83
N SER A 550 -4.93 -19.86 -32.64
CA SER A 550 -5.92 -20.91 -32.38
C SER A 550 -7.37 -20.37 -32.29
N THR A 551 -7.57 -19.19 -31.69
CA THR A 551 -8.90 -18.66 -31.36
C THR A 551 -9.42 -17.59 -32.31
N THR A 552 -8.55 -16.78 -32.89
CA THR A 552 -8.92 -15.54 -33.59
C THR A 552 -8.76 -15.66 -35.10
N VAL A 553 -7.70 -16.32 -35.58
CA VAL A 553 -7.44 -16.51 -37.02
C VAL A 553 -8.33 -17.60 -37.65
N THR A 554 -8.89 -18.48 -36.83
CA THR A 554 -9.73 -19.63 -37.25
C THR A 554 -11.23 -19.32 -37.30
N LYS A 555 -11.68 -18.17 -36.79
CA LYS A 555 -13.09 -17.78 -36.72
C LYS A 555 -13.43 -16.75 -37.80
N GLU A 556 -14.67 -16.78 -38.26
CA GLU A 556 -15.24 -15.72 -39.10
C GLU A 556 -15.40 -14.42 -38.29
N ILE A 557 -15.16 -13.28 -38.93
CA ILE A 557 -15.14 -11.96 -38.29
C ILE A 557 -16.44 -11.23 -38.59
N PHE A 558 -17.15 -10.83 -37.54
CA PHE A 558 -18.42 -10.10 -37.61
C PHE A 558 -18.26 -8.67 -37.08
N TYR A 559 -19.11 -7.76 -37.55
CA TYR A 559 -19.33 -6.45 -36.96
C TYR A 559 -20.78 -6.30 -36.51
N ILE A 560 -21.00 -5.36 -35.60
CA ILE A 560 -22.29 -5.06 -35.01
C ILE A 560 -22.84 -3.81 -35.71
N ALA A 561 -23.99 -3.94 -36.37
CA ALA A 561 -24.61 -2.90 -37.20
C ALA A 561 -25.92 -2.38 -36.59
N TRP A 562 -26.16 -1.08 -36.76
CA TRP A 562 -27.44 -0.45 -36.42
C TRP A 562 -28.31 -0.38 -37.67
N ASP A 563 -29.34 -1.23 -37.72
CA ASP A 563 -30.24 -1.35 -38.88
C ASP A 563 -31.71 -1.19 -38.44
N PRO A 564 -32.33 -0.01 -38.69
CA PRO A 564 -33.71 0.28 -38.30
C PRO A 564 -34.77 -0.61 -38.99
N GLU A 565 -34.43 -1.20 -40.14
CA GLU A 565 -35.31 -2.06 -40.92
C GLU A 565 -35.20 -3.54 -40.51
N SER A 566 -34.27 -3.90 -39.63
CA SER A 566 -34.11 -5.28 -39.16
C SER A 566 -35.33 -5.79 -38.37
N GLU A 567 -35.68 -7.06 -38.60
CA GLU A 567 -36.87 -7.70 -37.99
C GLU A 567 -36.83 -7.70 -36.46
N ASN A 568 -35.62 -7.77 -35.87
CA ASN A 568 -35.40 -7.83 -34.43
C ASN A 568 -34.95 -6.49 -33.81
N PHE A 569 -35.10 -5.36 -34.50
CA PHE A 569 -34.80 -4.03 -33.94
C PHE A 569 -35.66 -3.76 -32.69
N PRO A 570 -35.07 -3.35 -31.55
CA PRO A 570 -33.80 -2.60 -31.42
C PRO A 570 -32.53 -3.42 -31.19
N THR A 571 -32.56 -4.75 -31.27
CA THR A 571 -31.33 -5.54 -31.11
C THR A 571 -30.37 -5.30 -32.28
N LEU A 572 -29.09 -5.04 -31.97
CA LEU A 572 -28.06 -4.79 -32.98
C LEU A 572 -27.76 -6.05 -33.79
N GLU A 573 -27.72 -5.91 -35.12
CA GLU A 573 -27.52 -7.03 -36.03
C GLU A 573 -26.03 -7.38 -36.19
N LYS A 574 -25.69 -8.68 -36.15
CA LYS A 574 -24.31 -9.15 -36.41
C LYS A 574 -24.12 -9.47 -37.89
N LYS A 575 -23.47 -8.57 -38.62
CA LYS A 575 -23.19 -8.73 -40.07
C LYS A 575 -21.74 -9.19 -40.29
N PRO A 576 -21.45 -10.10 -41.24
CA PRO A 576 -20.08 -10.51 -41.54
C PRO A 576 -19.31 -9.40 -42.27
N TYR A 577 -18.00 -9.26 -42.01
CA TYR A 577 -17.18 -8.26 -42.73
C TYR A 577 -17.02 -8.62 -44.23
N PRO A 578 -17.09 -7.64 -45.15
CA PRO A 578 -16.79 -7.83 -46.57
C PRO A 578 -15.38 -8.37 -46.84
N SER A 579 -15.21 -9.17 -47.90
CA SER A 579 -13.92 -9.83 -48.20
C SER A 579 -12.74 -8.88 -48.45
N TRP A 580 -13.01 -7.61 -48.82
CA TRP A 580 -11.95 -6.61 -49.02
C TRP A 580 -11.32 -6.13 -47.69
N ILE A 581 -12.02 -6.29 -46.56
CA ILE A 581 -11.54 -5.93 -45.21
C ILE A 581 -10.31 -6.74 -44.82
N TYR A 582 -10.16 -7.99 -45.27
CA TYR A 582 -8.96 -8.79 -44.99
C TYR A 582 -7.66 -8.13 -45.49
N LEU A 583 -7.72 -7.35 -46.58
CA LEU A 583 -6.58 -6.55 -47.05
C LEU A 583 -6.25 -5.41 -46.09
N ILE A 584 -7.27 -4.76 -45.52
CA ILE A 584 -7.12 -3.73 -44.49
C ILE A 584 -6.56 -4.33 -43.20
N ILE A 585 -7.05 -5.50 -42.75
CA ILE A 585 -6.51 -6.21 -41.58
C ILE A 585 -5.02 -6.55 -41.80
N PHE A 586 -4.63 -6.97 -43.01
CA PHE A 586 -3.22 -7.20 -43.35
C PHE A 586 -2.39 -5.90 -43.33
N PHE A 587 -2.96 -4.76 -43.73
CA PHE A 587 -2.31 -3.46 -43.58
C PHE A 587 -2.13 -3.05 -42.10
N LEU A 588 -3.16 -3.24 -41.27
CA LEU A 588 -3.16 -2.85 -39.86
C LEU A 588 -2.28 -3.73 -38.98
N ALA A 589 -2.40 -5.05 -39.08
CA ALA A 589 -1.70 -6.00 -38.21
C ALA A 589 -0.50 -6.67 -38.90
N GLY A 590 -0.58 -6.92 -40.21
CA GLY A 590 0.45 -7.61 -40.97
C GLY A 590 1.69 -6.77 -41.23
N ILE A 591 1.54 -5.55 -41.76
CA ILE A 591 2.68 -4.67 -42.09
C ILE A 591 3.57 -4.36 -40.86
N PRO A 592 3.04 -3.98 -39.68
CA PRO A 592 3.87 -3.73 -38.50
C PRO A 592 4.63 -4.98 -38.05
N SER A 593 3.94 -6.12 -37.99
CA SER A 593 4.51 -7.40 -37.61
C SER A 593 5.62 -7.85 -38.57
N LEU A 594 5.44 -7.63 -39.87
CA LEU A 594 6.41 -7.96 -40.92
C LEU A 594 7.55 -6.94 -41.05
N ALA A 595 7.42 -5.73 -40.51
CA ALA A 595 8.50 -4.73 -40.52
C ALA A 595 9.74 -5.22 -39.72
N VAL A 596 9.53 -6.00 -38.66
CA VAL A 596 10.61 -6.60 -37.86
C VAL A 596 11.48 -7.55 -38.69
N PRO A 597 10.98 -8.68 -39.24
CA PRO A 597 11.78 -9.56 -40.10
C PRO A 597 12.16 -8.91 -41.44
N GLY A 598 11.27 -8.12 -42.04
CA GLY A 598 11.48 -7.52 -43.36
C GLY A 598 12.68 -6.56 -43.39
N THR A 599 12.84 -5.72 -42.37
CA THR A 599 14.01 -4.82 -42.29
C THR A 599 15.30 -5.57 -41.97
N ALA A 600 15.23 -6.67 -41.19
CA ALA A 600 16.38 -7.54 -40.93
C ALA A 600 16.85 -8.24 -42.22
N VAL A 601 15.93 -8.81 -43.00
CA VAL A 601 16.22 -9.43 -44.32
C VAL A 601 16.75 -8.38 -45.31
N PHE A 602 16.14 -7.20 -45.40
CA PHE A 602 16.63 -6.12 -46.25
C PHE A 602 18.06 -5.70 -45.92
N ARG A 603 18.41 -5.62 -44.62
CA ARG A 603 19.79 -5.33 -44.20
C ARG A 603 20.75 -6.49 -44.47
N ALA A 604 20.33 -7.74 -44.31
CA ALA A 604 21.13 -8.91 -44.67
C ALA A 604 21.49 -8.91 -46.16
N ILE A 605 20.50 -8.68 -47.02
CA ILE A 605 20.67 -8.58 -48.47
C ILE A 605 21.58 -7.39 -48.81
N ARG A 606 21.37 -6.22 -48.19
CA ARG A 606 22.20 -5.04 -48.43
C ARG A 606 23.66 -5.28 -48.04
N GLU A 607 23.95 -5.85 -46.87
CA GLU A 607 25.32 -6.16 -46.45
C GLU A 607 25.97 -7.21 -47.36
N TYR A 608 25.22 -8.23 -47.79
CA TYR A 608 25.70 -9.24 -48.73
C TYR A 608 26.01 -8.65 -50.12
N CYS A 609 25.14 -7.79 -50.65
CA CYS A 609 25.34 -7.11 -51.93
C CYS A 609 26.46 -6.06 -51.88
N CYS A 610 26.56 -5.27 -50.81
CA CYS A 610 27.66 -4.31 -50.64
C CYS A 610 29.02 -5.00 -50.49
N LYS A 611 29.09 -6.21 -49.90
CA LYS A 611 30.32 -7.03 -49.90
C LYS A 611 30.71 -7.56 -51.30
N LYS A 612 29.80 -7.54 -52.28
CA LYS A 612 30.02 -8.04 -53.65
C LYS A 612 30.55 -6.98 -54.63
N HIS A 613 30.46 -5.68 -54.31
CA HIS A 613 31.01 -4.58 -55.14
C HIS A 613 32.00 -3.71 -54.36
N PRO A 614 33.30 -4.10 -54.30
CA PRO A 614 34.32 -3.36 -53.56
C PRO A 614 34.87 -2.12 -54.32
N SER A 615 34.06 -1.42 -55.12
CA SER A 615 34.54 -0.30 -55.95
C SER A 615 33.45 0.72 -56.36
N ALA A 616 32.93 1.51 -55.40
CA ALA A 616 32.44 2.88 -55.63
C ALA A 616 32.25 3.63 -54.30
N SER A 617 32.43 4.96 -54.33
CA SER A 617 32.17 5.93 -53.26
C SER A 617 32.76 5.63 -51.87
N VAL A 618 34.09 5.75 -51.76
CA VAL A 618 34.65 6.42 -50.57
C VAL A 618 34.28 7.90 -50.68
N LYS A 619 33.29 8.34 -49.89
CA LYS A 619 33.10 9.74 -49.49
C LYS A 619 32.16 9.83 -48.28
N GLU A 620 32.72 10.36 -47.20
CA GLU A 620 32.04 10.97 -46.04
C GLU A 620 30.95 10.16 -45.32
N ILE A 621 31.31 9.60 -44.16
CA ILE A 621 30.90 10.16 -42.87
C ILE A 621 32.11 9.98 -41.94
N ASN A 622 32.75 11.08 -41.56
CA ASN A 622 33.90 11.05 -40.67
C ASN A 622 33.47 10.70 -39.24
N SER A 623 34.26 9.85 -38.60
CA SER A 623 34.28 9.64 -37.16
C SER A 623 34.53 10.97 -36.43
N VAL A 624 33.61 11.39 -35.56
CA VAL A 624 33.90 12.41 -34.54
C VAL A 624 34.43 11.69 -33.31
N SER A 625 35.70 11.26 -33.39
CA SER A 625 36.53 10.99 -32.22
C SER A 625 37.12 12.33 -31.79
N TYR A 626 36.63 12.89 -30.68
CA TYR A 626 37.14 14.17 -30.20
C TYR A 626 38.55 13.98 -29.64
N LYS A 627 39.54 14.68 -30.20
CA LYS A 627 40.94 14.57 -29.79
C LYS A 627 41.17 15.24 -28.45
N VAL A 628 41.90 14.55 -27.58
CA VAL A 628 42.58 15.17 -26.44
C VAL A 628 43.66 16.12 -26.99
N HIS A 629 43.56 17.41 -26.70
CA HIS A 629 44.70 18.32 -26.75
C HIS A 629 45.37 18.32 -25.37
N MET A 630 46.53 17.66 -25.26
CA MET A 630 47.54 18.06 -24.28
C MET A 630 48.54 18.96 -24.99
N GLN A 631 48.94 20.03 -24.32
CA GLN A 631 50.05 20.86 -24.73
C GLN A 631 50.71 21.38 -23.45
N ASP A 632 51.71 20.63 -22.97
CA ASP A 632 52.65 21.11 -21.95
C ASP A 632 53.70 21.98 -22.64
N GLU A 633 53.91 23.19 -22.14
CA GLU A 633 55.19 23.59 -21.54
C GLU A 633 55.06 25.00 -20.90
N GLU A 634 55.54 25.08 -19.66
CA GLU A 634 56.48 26.09 -19.11
C GLU A 634 56.32 27.61 -19.38
N LEU A 635 56.77 28.53 -18.52
CA LEU A 635 57.20 28.56 -17.10
C LEU A 635 57.59 30.03 -16.81
N LYS A 636 57.29 30.54 -15.60
CA LYS A 636 58.05 31.57 -14.80
C LYS A 636 57.26 32.76 -14.24
N THR A 637 57.20 32.78 -12.90
CA THR A 637 57.68 33.83 -11.96
C THR A 637 57.11 35.26 -12.12
N GLN A 638 56.53 35.87 -11.08
CA GLN A 638 57.21 36.44 -9.90
C GLN A 638 56.22 36.52 -8.70
N LYS A 639 56.51 36.06 -7.46
CA LYS A 639 57.37 36.64 -6.40
C LYS A 639 57.09 38.15 -6.18
N MET A 640 56.91 38.70 -4.97
CA MET A 640 57.44 38.42 -3.61
C MET A 640 56.45 39.05 -2.57
N SER A 641 56.50 38.92 -1.24
CA SER A 641 57.57 38.68 -0.25
C SER A 641 57.01 37.94 1.00
N LEU A 642 57.71 36.92 1.55
CA LEU A 642 58.57 36.97 2.77
C LEU A 642 57.96 37.58 4.06
N ARG A 643 58.31 37.15 5.29
CA ARG A 643 58.91 35.92 5.88
C ARG A 643 59.20 36.23 7.36
N THR A 644 58.81 35.36 8.31
CA THR A 644 59.57 35.18 9.56
C THR A 644 59.27 33.84 10.26
N GLU A 645 60.25 33.34 11.00
CA GLU A 645 60.31 32.06 11.69
C GLU A 645 60.31 32.27 13.23
N GLY A 646 60.03 31.25 14.07
CA GLY A 646 60.46 31.29 15.48
C GLY A 646 59.65 30.55 16.56
N ALA A 647 60.20 29.43 17.03
CA ALA A 647 60.26 28.91 18.42
C ALA A 647 59.11 29.05 19.46
N GLN A 648 58.54 27.88 19.82
CA GLN A 648 58.68 27.18 21.14
C GLN A 648 58.31 27.81 22.51
N CYS A 649 57.57 27.01 23.31
CA CYS A 649 57.48 26.93 24.79
C CYS A 649 56.77 28.02 25.62
N GLY A 650 55.98 27.54 26.61
CA GLY A 650 55.47 28.33 27.73
C GLY A 650 54.22 27.71 28.37
N GLY A 651 54.30 27.27 29.63
CA GLY A 651 53.15 26.84 30.42
C GLY A 651 53.28 27.31 31.86
N VAL A 652 52.17 27.75 32.47
CA VAL A 652 52.04 28.08 33.91
C VAL A 652 50.63 27.69 34.36
N ALA A 653 50.50 27.20 35.59
CA ALA A 653 49.24 26.82 36.23
C ALA A 653 48.70 27.94 37.13
N VAL A 654 47.38 27.97 37.37
CA VAL A 654 46.77 28.75 38.47
C VAL A 654 45.70 27.92 39.18
N GLU A 655 46.02 27.63 40.45
CA GLU A 655 45.22 27.41 41.67
C GLU A 655 43.94 26.55 41.72
N PHE A 656 43.98 25.63 42.70
CA PHE A 656 42.82 25.22 43.50
C PHE A 656 42.46 26.36 44.46
N ASP A 657 41.18 26.72 44.55
CA ASP A 657 40.65 27.35 45.76
C ASP A 657 39.97 26.29 46.63
N ASN A 658 40.42 26.23 47.87
CA ASN A 658 39.93 25.34 48.90
C ASN A 658 39.48 26.24 50.04
N ASP A 659 38.18 26.40 50.28
CA ASP A 659 37.71 27.15 51.44
C ASP A 659 36.59 26.43 52.19
N ASN A 660 36.95 26.00 53.40
CA ASN A 660 36.03 25.61 54.45
C ASN A 660 35.74 26.88 55.25
N ASP A 661 34.48 27.35 55.28
CA ASP A 661 34.08 28.22 56.38
C ASP A 661 32.66 27.95 56.88
N ARG A 662 32.44 28.30 58.16
CA ARG A 662 31.41 27.73 59.02
C ARG A 662 30.08 28.48 59.03
N ASP A 663 29.03 27.70 59.28
CA ASP A 663 27.81 28.06 60.03
C ASP A 663 27.14 29.43 59.81
N SER A 664 26.12 29.43 58.94
CA SER A 664 24.86 30.12 59.28
C SER A 664 23.63 29.44 58.66
N PRO A 665 22.50 29.29 59.38
CA PRO A 665 21.32 28.58 58.89
C PRO A 665 20.62 29.33 57.74
N VAL A 666 20.74 30.65 57.66
CA VAL A 666 20.15 31.49 56.61
C VAL A 666 20.82 31.27 55.25
N ILE A 667 22.16 31.13 55.23
CA ILE A 667 22.90 30.79 54.01
C ILE A 667 22.58 29.35 53.58
N LYS A 668 22.41 28.42 54.54
CA LYS A 668 22.00 27.04 54.25
C LYS A 668 20.62 26.99 53.55
N ALA A 669 19.62 27.74 54.01
CA ALA A 669 18.33 27.83 53.34
C ALA A 669 18.41 28.48 51.94
N ARG A 670 19.23 29.53 51.78
CA ARG A 670 19.41 30.23 50.48
C ARG A 670 20.18 29.37 49.47
N ASN A 671 21.16 28.59 49.92
CA ASN A 671 21.89 27.62 49.10
C ASN A 671 21.08 26.35 48.81
N ILE A 672 20.22 25.88 49.73
CA ILE A 672 19.24 24.82 49.44
C ILE A 672 18.24 25.30 48.39
N SER A 673 17.72 26.53 48.51
CA SER A 673 16.81 27.12 47.50
C SER A 673 17.49 27.31 46.13
N ARG A 674 18.74 27.82 46.09
CA ARG A 674 19.53 27.88 44.84
C ARG A 674 19.81 26.49 44.27
N SER A 675 20.24 25.54 45.08
CA SER A 675 20.59 24.18 44.65
C SER A 675 19.36 23.39 44.18
N ALA A 676 18.22 23.54 44.86
CA ALA A 676 16.93 23.03 44.41
C ALA A 676 16.49 23.70 43.10
N LEU A 677 16.61 25.02 42.96
CA LEU A 677 16.27 25.73 41.71
C LEU A 677 17.19 25.35 40.54
N ILE A 678 18.47 25.05 40.82
CA ILE A 678 19.44 24.53 39.85
C ILE A 678 19.07 23.08 39.46
N TYR A 679 18.68 22.24 40.43
CA TYR A 679 18.23 20.87 40.17
C TYR A 679 16.92 20.82 39.37
N LEU A 680 15.93 21.64 39.73
CA LEU A 680 14.65 21.79 39.03
C LEU A 680 14.81 22.35 37.61
N LYS A 681 15.85 23.16 37.36
CA LYS A 681 16.24 23.63 36.01
C LYS A 681 17.22 22.68 35.31
N GLY A 682 17.64 21.59 35.95
CA GLY A 682 18.62 20.64 35.44
C GLY A 682 18.01 19.67 34.42
N PRO A 683 18.81 19.21 33.43
CA PRO A 683 18.30 18.41 32.31
C PRO A 683 17.74 17.05 32.76
N LYS A 684 18.28 16.47 33.84
CA LYS A 684 17.80 15.20 34.42
C LYS A 684 16.39 15.33 35.00
N PHE A 685 16.11 16.41 35.72
CA PHE A 685 14.78 16.65 36.29
C PHE A 685 13.74 16.94 35.20
N LEU A 686 14.09 17.78 34.22
CA LEU A 686 13.22 18.10 33.09
C LEU A 686 12.83 16.85 32.27
N ILE A 687 13.77 15.91 32.05
CA ILE A 687 13.46 14.61 31.42
C ILE A 687 12.54 13.75 32.27
N TYR A 688 12.75 13.70 33.60
CA TYR A 688 11.86 12.92 34.47
C TYR A 688 10.43 13.46 34.48
N VAL A 689 10.25 14.79 34.50
CA VAL A 689 8.90 15.39 34.45
C VAL A 689 8.26 15.22 33.08
N SER A 690 8.99 15.47 31.98
CA SER A 690 8.46 15.24 30.62
C SER A 690 8.10 13.77 30.40
N GLY A 691 8.96 12.84 30.84
CA GLY A 691 8.67 11.41 30.76
C GLY A 691 7.49 10.99 31.64
N ALA A 692 7.31 11.58 32.82
CA ALA A 692 6.14 11.31 33.67
C ALA A 692 4.84 11.76 33.00
N LEU A 693 4.82 12.92 32.35
CA LEU A 693 3.65 13.44 31.62
C LEU A 693 3.28 12.54 30.43
N SER A 694 4.27 12.18 29.60
CA SER A 694 4.13 11.26 28.47
C SER A 694 3.58 9.89 28.91
N MET A 695 4.23 9.26 29.91
CA MET A 695 3.82 7.95 30.42
C MET A 695 2.46 8.00 31.13
N TRP A 696 2.05 9.12 31.72
CA TRP A 696 0.69 9.29 32.23
C TRP A 696 -0.34 9.24 31.09
N GLY A 697 -0.10 9.98 30.01
CA GLY A 697 -0.96 9.98 28.83
C GLY A 697 -1.11 8.58 28.24
N ASP A 698 0.00 7.88 28.03
CA ASP A 698 0.00 6.53 27.44
C ASP A 698 -0.69 5.48 28.34
N ARG A 699 -0.42 5.48 29.66
CA ARG A 699 -1.07 4.54 30.59
C ARG A 699 -2.57 4.80 30.71
N MET A 700 -2.98 6.06 30.68
CA MET A 700 -4.38 6.46 30.64
C MET A 700 -5.06 6.00 29.34
N TRP A 701 -4.42 6.22 28.18
CA TRP A 701 -4.93 5.82 26.87
C TRP A 701 -5.10 4.31 26.73
N HIS A 702 -4.07 3.52 27.07
CA HIS A 702 -4.11 2.06 26.98
C HIS A 702 -5.21 1.43 27.84
N PHE A 703 -5.45 1.97 29.04
CA PHE A 703 -6.58 1.53 29.86
C PHE A 703 -7.92 1.91 29.23
N ALA A 704 -8.10 3.17 28.87
CA ALA A 704 -9.38 3.68 28.38
C ALA A 704 -9.81 3.04 27.05
N ILE A 705 -8.90 2.90 26.08
CA ILE A 705 -9.21 2.26 24.78
C ILE A 705 -9.69 0.81 24.95
N SER A 706 -9.13 0.09 25.93
CA SER A 706 -9.53 -1.29 26.24
C SER A 706 -10.98 -1.38 26.72
N VAL A 707 -11.43 -0.43 27.54
CA VAL A 707 -12.82 -0.35 28.01
C VAL A 707 -13.74 0.18 26.90
N PHE A 708 -13.30 1.20 26.14
CA PHE A 708 -14.08 1.76 25.04
C PHE A 708 -14.40 0.72 23.95
N LEU A 709 -13.45 -0.10 23.52
CA LEU A 709 -13.68 -1.09 22.45
C LEU A 709 -14.76 -2.13 22.82
N ILE A 710 -14.89 -2.47 24.10
CA ILE A 710 -15.86 -3.47 24.59
C ILE A 710 -17.25 -2.85 24.72
N GLU A 711 -17.35 -1.63 25.22
CA GLU A 711 -18.60 -0.85 25.26
C GLU A 711 -19.13 -0.47 23.87
N LEU A 712 -18.26 -0.52 22.85
CA LEU A 712 -18.66 -0.37 21.46
C LEU A 712 -19.22 -1.68 20.89
N TYR A 713 -18.45 -2.79 20.95
CA TYR A 713 -18.76 -4.04 20.23
C TYR A 713 -19.63 -5.06 20.99
N GLY A 714 -19.96 -4.80 22.27
CA GLY A 714 -20.62 -5.76 23.15
C GLY A 714 -19.63 -6.73 23.80
N HIS A 715 -20.13 -7.65 24.66
CA HIS A 715 -19.33 -8.49 25.57
C HIS A 715 -18.47 -9.61 24.90
N ASN A 716 -17.77 -9.30 23.80
CA ASN A 716 -16.91 -10.19 23.04
C ASN A 716 -15.48 -9.61 22.96
N LEU A 717 -14.47 -10.43 23.19
CA LEU A 717 -13.07 -10.00 23.19
C LEU A 717 -12.49 -9.80 21.77
N LEU A 718 -13.25 -10.14 20.73
CA LEU A 718 -12.81 -10.10 19.33
C LEU A 718 -12.26 -8.73 18.89
N LEU A 719 -12.98 -7.62 19.14
CA LEU A 719 -12.52 -6.29 18.70
C LEU A 719 -11.22 -5.86 19.39
N THR A 720 -11.09 -6.17 20.69
CA THR A 720 -9.88 -5.94 21.48
C THR A 720 -8.71 -6.79 20.99
N GLY A 721 -8.97 -8.04 20.59
CA GLY A 721 -7.98 -8.92 19.96
C GLY A 721 -7.51 -8.41 18.60
N ILE A 722 -8.43 -7.93 17.75
CA ILE A 722 -8.12 -7.32 16.44
C ILE A 722 -7.26 -6.06 16.61
N PHE A 723 -7.65 -5.16 17.52
CA PHE A 723 -6.87 -3.95 17.83
C PHE A 723 -5.43 -4.31 18.26
N GLY A 724 -5.28 -5.28 19.17
CA GLY A 724 -3.98 -5.74 19.62
C GLY A 724 -3.14 -6.39 18.51
N LEU A 725 -3.76 -7.18 17.63
CA LEU A 725 -3.09 -7.76 16.46
C LEU A 725 -2.56 -6.67 15.51
N VAL A 726 -3.34 -5.63 15.23
CA VAL A 726 -2.94 -4.51 14.38
C VAL A 726 -1.73 -3.78 14.99
N VAL A 727 -1.77 -3.46 16.29
CA VAL A 727 -0.68 -2.75 16.99
C VAL A 727 0.59 -3.60 17.09
N ALA A 728 0.48 -4.90 17.39
CA ALA A 728 1.63 -5.78 17.42
C ALA A 728 2.24 -5.97 16.02
N GLY A 729 1.40 -6.09 14.98
CA GLY A 729 1.82 -6.20 13.58
C GLY A 729 2.49 -4.93 13.05
N SER A 730 1.93 -3.75 13.34
CA SER A 730 2.47 -2.47 12.90
C SER A 730 3.84 -2.19 13.53
N VAL A 731 4.00 -2.43 14.84
CA VAL A 731 5.28 -2.25 15.54
C VAL A 731 6.32 -3.28 15.09
N LEU A 732 5.91 -4.52 14.78
CA LEU A 732 6.82 -5.55 14.23
C LEU A 732 7.35 -5.17 12.84
N LEU A 733 6.50 -4.63 11.96
CA LEU A 733 6.86 -4.25 10.59
C LEU A 733 7.61 -2.91 10.53
N LEU A 734 7.17 -1.91 11.30
CA LEU A 734 7.65 -0.53 11.20
C LEU A 734 8.67 -0.15 12.28
N GLY A 735 8.78 -0.90 13.38
CA GLY A 735 9.69 -0.57 14.49
C GLY A 735 11.17 -0.44 14.09
N ALA A 736 11.63 -1.25 13.13
CA ALA A 736 12.98 -1.13 12.57
C ALA A 736 13.17 0.13 11.70
N LEU A 737 12.14 0.53 10.96
CA LEU A 737 12.14 1.77 10.16
C LEU A 737 12.07 3.01 11.05
N ILE A 738 11.29 2.96 12.14
CA ILE A 738 11.25 3.98 13.18
C ILE A 738 12.63 4.12 13.83
N GLY A 739 13.32 3.02 14.16
CA GLY A 739 14.69 3.03 14.66
C GLY A 739 15.68 3.71 13.70
N ASP A 740 15.73 3.29 12.43
CA ASP A 740 16.59 3.91 11.41
C ASP A 740 16.24 5.40 11.16
N TRP A 741 14.96 5.76 11.28
CA TRP A 741 14.52 7.15 11.20
C TRP A 741 14.97 7.99 12.39
N VAL A 742 14.89 7.47 13.62
CA VAL A 742 15.46 8.06 14.84
C VAL A 742 16.98 8.22 14.68
N ASP A 743 17.65 7.22 14.11
CA ASP A 743 19.12 7.18 13.96
C ASP A 743 19.66 8.04 12.80
N ARG A 744 18.86 8.37 11.78
CA ARG A 744 19.28 9.28 10.69
C ARG A 744 18.95 10.75 10.92
N ASN A 745 17.84 11.05 11.59
CA ASN A 745 17.36 12.42 11.71
C ASN A 745 17.93 13.15 12.95
N PRO A 746 17.90 14.50 12.97
CA PRO A 746 18.28 15.28 14.15
C PRO A 746 17.41 14.93 15.37
N ARG A 747 18.05 14.67 16.51
CA ARG A 747 17.43 14.20 17.76
C ARG A 747 16.21 15.01 18.19
N ASN A 748 16.27 16.34 18.06
CA ASN A 748 15.16 17.25 18.39
C ASN A 748 13.97 17.14 17.42
N LYS A 749 14.22 17.06 16.10
CA LYS A 749 13.17 16.90 15.09
C LYS A 749 12.40 15.60 15.28
N VAL A 750 13.13 14.51 15.55
CA VAL A 750 12.57 13.18 15.84
C VAL A 750 11.64 13.24 17.07
N ALA A 751 12.12 13.77 18.19
CA ALA A 751 11.32 13.85 19.42
C ALA A 751 10.07 14.72 19.25
N HIS A 752 10.20 15.91 18.65
CA HIS A 752 9.05 16.80 18.45
C HIS A 752 8.03 16.24 17.45
N ALA A 753 8.47 15.63 16.34
CA ALA A 753 7.56 15.02 15.38
C ALA A 753 6.81 13.83 15.98
N SER A 754 7.49 12.97 16.74
CA SER A 754 6.87 11.83 17.44
C SER A 754 5.82 12.31 18.46
N LEU A 755 6.18 13.28 19.32
CA LEU A 755 5.27 13.87 20.31
C LEU A 755 4.03 14.51 19.66
N PHE A 756 4.20 15.23 18.55
CA PHE A 756 3.12 15.92 17.85
C PHE A 756 2.15 14.93 17.17
N ILE A 757 2.68 13.92 16.48
CA ILE A 757 1.88 12.87 15.83
C ILE A 757 1.08 12.08 16.88
N GLN A 758 1.73 11.66 17.98
CA GLN A 758 1.08 10.94 19.09
C GLN A 758 -0.12 11.71 19.65
N ASN A 759 0.11 12.96 20.11
CA ASN A 759 -0.95 13.75 20.77
C ASN A 759 -2.08 14.14 19.81
N ILE A 760 -1.80 14.43 18.52
CA ILE A 760 -2.86 14.70 17.54
C ILE A 760 -3.68 13.45 17.25
N SER A 761 -3.06 12.29 17.05
CA SER A 761 -3.77 11.04 16.77
C SER A 761 -4.69 10.65 17.93
N VAL A 762 -4.24 10.74 19.19
CA VAL A 762 -5.08 10.53 20.38
C VAL A 762 -6.20 11.56 20.49
N THR A 763 -5.93 12.84 20.18
CA THR A 763 -6.93 13.91 20.21
C THR A 763 -8.06 13.67 19.20
N ILE A 764 -7.71 13.41 17.94
CA ILE A 764 -8.70 13.12 16.88
C ILE A 764 -9.49 11.84 17.23
N CYS A 765 -8.80 10.78 17.67
CA CYS A 765 -9.45 9.54 18.07
C CYS A 765 -10.42 9.76 19.24
N SER A 766 -10.08 10.61 20.20
CA SER A 766 -10.95 10.95 21.34
C SER A 766 -12.19 11.75 20.91
N ILE A 767 -12.08 12.64 19.92
CA ILE A 767 -13.24 13.36 19.34
C ILE A 767 -14.15 12.36 18.60
N VAL A 768 -13.59 11.47 17.80
CA VAL A 768 -14.37 10.44 17.08
C VAL A 768 -15.11 9.52 18.06
N LEU A 769 -14.42 9.01 19.09
CA LEU A 769 -15.04 8.20 20.15
C LEU A 769 -16.15 8.98 20.90
N MET A 770 -15.92 10.25 21.22
CA MET A 770 -16.92 11.11 21.87
C MET A 770 -18.19 11.26 21.02
N LEU A 771 -18.06 11.42 19.69
CA LEU A 771 -19.19 11.46 18.76
C LEU A 771 -19.90 10.09 18.66
N VAL A 772 -19.14 9.00 18.52
CA VAL A 772 -19.70 7.64 18.44
C VAL A 772 -20.48 7.28 19.71
N PHE A 773 -19.96 7.59 20.90
CA PHE A 773 -20.69 7.36 22.16
C PHE A 773 -21.90 8.30 22.34
N SER A 774 -21.86 9.53 21.81
CA SER A 774 -22.98 10.48 21.91
C SER A 774 -24.15 10.14 20.99
N TYR A 775 -23.88 9.52 19.84
CA TYR A 775 -24.88 9.23 18.79
C TYR A 775 -25.03 7.74 18.46
N LYS A 776 -24.57 6.83 19.35
CA LYS A 776 -24.47 5.38 19.11
C LYS A 776 -25.69 4.77 18.40
N LYS A 777 -26.90 4.96 18.95
CA LYS A 777 -28.15 4.44 18.37
C LYS A 777 -28.43 4.93 16.95
N TRP A 778 -28.20 6.22 16.69
CA TRP A 778 -28.43 6.83 15.37
C TRP A 778 -27.38 6.38 14.34
N ILE A 779 -26.16 6.11 14.78
CA ILE A 779 -25.08 5.58 13.93
C ILE A 779 -25.34 4.09 13.60
N GLU A 780 -25.88 3.32 14.54
CA GLU A 780 -26.24 1.90 14.35
C GLU A 780 -27.44 1.70 13.42
N GLU A 781 -28.40 2.63 13.41
CA GLU A 781 -29.57 2.63 12.51
C GLU A 781 -29.23 3.10 11.08
N ILE A 782 -28.09 3.75 10.85
CA ILE A 782 -27.64 4.20 9.53
C ILE A 782 -26.82 3.11 8.82
N TRP A 783 -27.18 2.83 7.56
CA TRP A 783 -26.48 1.88 6.68
C TRP A 783 -26.37 0.45 7.28
N ASP A 784 -27.40 -0.04 7.96
CA ASP A 784 -27.41 -1.37 8.61
C ASP A 784 -26.15 -1.63 9.48
N GLY A 785 -25.64 -0.60 10.14
CA GLY A 785 -24.44 -0.67 10.99
C GLY A 785 -23.09 -0.63 10.24
N TRP A 786 -23.04 -0.50 8.91
CA TRP A 786 -21.77 -0.33 8.20
C TRP A 786 -21.02 0.96 8.58
N LEU A 787 -21.76 2.04 8.87
CA LEU A 787 -21.15 3.28 9.36
C LEU A 787 -20.38 3.06 10.67
N THR A 788 -20.94 2.23 11.56
CA THR A 788 -20.31 1.79 12.81
C THR A 788 -18.97 1.07 12.56
N VAL A 789 -18.90 0.18 11.57
CA VAL A 789 -17.66 -0.53 11.18
C VAL A 789 -16.60 0.43 10.63
N VAL A 790 -17.00 1.42 9.83
CA VAL A 790 -16.09 2.46 9.33
C VAL A 790 -15.55 3.30 10.50
N CYS A 791 -16.39 3.75 11.42
CA CYS A 791 -15.98 4.47 12.62
C CYS A 791 -14.98 3.67 13.47
N TYR A 792 -15.21 2.37 13.68
CA TYR A 792 -14.28 1.51 14.44
C TYR A 792 -12.94 1.34 13.73
N THR A 793 -12.95 1.21 12.40
CA THR A 793 -11.74 1.12 11.59
C THR A 793 -10.90 2.40 11.70
N VAL A 794 -11.53 3.58 11.64
CA VAL A 794 -10.87 4.88 11.83
C VAL A 794 -10.27 5.00 13.24
N VAL A 795 -11.01 4.57 14.28
CA VAL A 795 -10.52 4.54 15.68
C VAL A 795 -9.28 3.65 15.81
N ILE A 796 -9.31 2.42 15.25
CA ILE A 796 -8.18 1.48 15.32
C ILE A 796 -6.94 2.06 14.61
N VAL A 797 -7.09 2.62 13.41
CA VAL A 797 -5.97 3.22 12.66
C VAL A 797 -5.36 4.42 13.38
N LEU A 798 -6.19 5.33 13.93
CA LEU A 798 -5.68 6.48 14.68
C LEU A 798 -4.98 6.06 15.99
N ALA A 799 -5.52 5.06 16.68
CA ALA A 799 -4.92 4.50 17.89
C ALA A 799 -3.58 3.79 17.59
N ASP A 800 -3.46 3.10 16.46
CA ASP A 800 -2.21 2.47 16.01
C ASP A 800 -1.12 3.51 15.69
N VAL A 801 -1.46 4.55 14.93
CA VAL A 801 -0.53 5.66 14.64
C VAL A 801 -0.06 6.35 15.93
N ALA A 802 -0.93 6.52 16.92
CA ALA A 802 -0.55 7.04 18.24
C ALA A 802 0.46 6.12 18.96
N ASN A 803 0.23 4.81 18.98
CA ASN A 803 1.11 3.83 19.62
C ASN A 803 2.50 3.75 18.94
N LEU A 804 2.54 3.81 17.61
CA LEU A 804 3.80 3.88 16.84
C LEU A 804 4.59 5.16 17.16
N ALA A 805 3.91 6.30 17.29
CA ALA A 805 4.53 7.56 17.63
C ALA A 805 5.04 7.62 19.09
N SER A 806 4.29 7.07 20.06
CA SER A 806 4.78 6.85 21.44
C SER A 806 6.03 5.97 21.46
N THR A 807 6.04 4.89 20.67
CA THR A 807 7.19 3.98 20.54
C THR A 807 8.42 4.72 20.01
N ALA A 808 8.25 5.55 18.97
CA ALA A 808 9.32 6.40 18.43
C ALA A 808 9.89 7.40 19.46
N LEU A 809 9.01 8.06 20.21
CA LEU A 809 9.39 9.01 21.28
C LEU A 809 10.15 8.31 22.42
N THR A 810 9.69 7.12 22.81
CA THR A 810 10.33 6.27 23.83
C THR A 810 11.73 5.83 23.41
N ILE A 811 11.93 5.44 22.14
CA ILE A 811 13.25 5.09 21.61
C ILE A 811 14.17 6.32 21.66
N ALA A 812 13.73 7.47 21.13
CA ALA A 812 14.52 8.69 21.09
C ALA A 812 14.97 9.15 22.49
N ILE A 813 14.05 9.18 23.46
CA ILE A 813 14.35 9.68 24.81
C ILE A 813 15.08 8.62 25.65
N GLN A 814 14.50 7.42 25.82
CA GLN A 814 14.99 6.45 26.79
C GLN A 814 16.21 5.67 26.30
N ARG A 815 16.35 5.44 24.99
CA ARG A 815 17.44 4.61 24.43
C ARG A 815 18.61 5.44 23.88
N ASP A 816 18.39 6.69 23.48
CA ASP A 816 19.44 7.59 22.96
C ASP A 816 19.73 8.77 23.92
N TRP A 817 18.77 9.68 24.19
CA TRP A 817 19.07 10.90 24.98
C TRP A 817 19.58 10.61 26.40
N ILE A 818 18.98 9.65 27.12
CA ILE A 818 19.42 9.26 28.48
C ILE A 818 20.87 8.76 28.49
N VAL A 819 21.30 8.04 27.46
CA VAL A 819 22.66 7.50 27.35
C VAL A 819 23.68 8.62 27.14
N VAL A 820 23.35 9.61 26.29
CA VAL A 820 24.18 10.81 26.07
C VAL A 820 24.33 11.64 27.35
N ILE A 821 23.23 11.85 28.08
CA ILE A 821 23.19 12.72 29.29
C ILE A 821 23.88 12.09 30.51
N THR A 822 24.03 10.77 30.55
CA THR A 822 24.70 10.06 31.66
C THR A 822 26.21 9.90 31.49
N GLY A 823 26.75 10.14 30.28
CA GLY A 823 28.20 10.24 30.04
C GLY A 823 28.99 9.00 30.45
N TYR A 824 28.70 7.84 29.84
CA TYR A 824 29.40 6.55 30.01
C TYR A 824 29.48 5.96 31.45
N ASN A 825 29.00 6.68 32.48
CA ASN A 825 29.10 6.23 33.87
C ASN A 825 28.02 5.18 34.19
N ARG A 826 28.44 3.91 34.23
CA ARG A 826 27.59 2.72 34.43
C ARG A 826 26.69 2.81 35.68
N GLY A 827 27.17 3.42 36.77
CA GLY A 827 26.39 3.59 38.00
C GLY A 827 25.26 4.61 37.85
N HIS A 828 25.52 5.75 37.20
CA HIS A 828 24.51 6.76 36.94
C HIS A 828 23.46 6.33 35.91
N LEU A 829 23.86 5.58 34.87
CA LEU A 829 22.93 5.03 33.88
C LEU A 829 21.94 4.05 34.52
N ALA A 830 22.43 3.11 35.33
CA ALA A 830 21.56 2.18 36.07
C ALA A 830 20.60 2.93 37.01
N GLY A 831 21.07 4.00 37.68
CA GLY A 831 20.25 4.87 38.52
C GLY A 831 19.16 5.63 37.74
N MET A 832 19.46 6.13 36.54
CA MET A 832 18.47 6.81 35.68
C MET A 832 17.43 5.82 35.14
N ASN A 833 17.84 4.65 34.65
CA ASN A 833 16.93 3.60 34.16
C ASN A 833 15.98 3.12 35.27
N ALA A 834 16.51 2.83 36.47
CA ALA A 834 15.70 2.43 37.62
C ALA A 834 14.81 3.56 38.15
N THR A 835 15.12 4.83 37.86
CA THR A 835 14.25 5.96 38.23
C THR A 835 13.14 6.15 37.20
N MET A 836 13.44 6.06 35.90
CA MET A 836 12.43 6.10 34.85
C MET A 836 11.41 4.96 35.00
N ARG A 837 11.86 3.74 35.31
CA ARG A 837 10.94 2.61 35.57
C ARG A 837 10.12 2.78 36.85
N ARG A 838 10.62 3.48 37.87
CA ARG A 838 9.81 3.83 39.05
C ARG A 838 8.74 4.87 38.72
N ILE A 839 9.05 5.84 37.85
CA ILE A 839 8.07 6.82 37.36
C ILE A 839 6.97 6.09 36.57
N ASP A 840 7.32 5.20 35.62
CA ASP A 840 6.38 4.35 34.86
C ASP A 840 5.42 3.56 35.77
N GLN A 841 5.93 2.93 36.83
CA GLN A 841 5.06 2.21 37.79
C GLN A 841 4.18 3.15 38.63
N VAL A 842 4.66 4.36 38.99
CA VAL A 842 3.85 5.36 39.70
C VAL A 842 2.76 5.94 38.81
N THR A 843 3.04 6.22 37.53
CA THR A 843 2.01 6.64 36.57
C THR A 843 1.01 5.51 36.31
N ASN A 844 1.45 4.25 36.33
CA ASN A 844 0.57 3.08 36.19
C ASN A 844 -0.34 2.83 37.42
N ILE A 845 -0.04 3.42 38.58
CA ILE A 845 -0.97 3.45 39.74
C ILE A 845 -2.05 4.52 39.53
N LEU A 846 -1.64 5.74 39.12
CA LEU A 846 -2.49 6.92 39.21
C LEU A 846 -3.28 7.22 37.93
N ALA A 847 -2.73 6.95 36.75
CA ALA A 847 -3.35 7.32 35.48
C ALA A 847 -4.55 6.42 35.11
N PRO A 848 -4.49 5.07 35.20
CA PRO A 848 -5.67 4.21 35.01
C PRO A 848 -6.75 4.47 36.07
N LEU A 849 -6.35 4.75 37.32
CA LEU A 849 -7.27 5.11 38.41
C LEU A 849 -8.01 6.40 38.07
N ALA A 850 -7.31 7.47 37.67
CA ALA A 850 -7.93 8.75 37.35
C ALA A 850 -9.00 8.63 36.25
N VAL A 851 -8.68 7.99 35.12
CA VAL A 851 -9.64 7.85 34.01
C VAL A 851 -10.73 6.81 34.31
N GLY A 852 -10.41 5.70 34.99
CA GLY A 852 -11.39 4.69 35.38
C GLY A 852 -12.45 5.23 36.35
N GLN A 853 -12.05 6.06 37.32
CA GLN A 853 -13.01 6.76 38.19
C GLN A 853 -13.83 7.79 37.40
N VAL A 854 -13.24 8.57 36.49
CA VAL A 854 -13.98 9.54 35.66
C VAL A 854 -15.01 8.85 34.75
N MET A 855 -14.64 7.74 34.10
CA MET A 855 -15.55 6.96 33.26
C MET A 855 -16.71 6.35 34.07
N THR A 856 -16.42 5.85 35.27
CA THR A 856 -17.44 5.20 36.13
C THR A 856 -18.36 6.21 36.82
N LEU A 857 -17.84 7.36 37.28
CA LEU A 857 -18.59 8.35 38.09
C LEU A 857 -19.29 9.44 37.25
N ALA A 858 -18.92 9.60 35.97
CA ALA A 858 -19.51 10.57 35.07
C ALA A 858 -20.09 9.91 33.81
N SER A 859 -19.24 9.57 32.83
CA SER A 859 -19.59 8.75 31.66
C SER A 859 -18.35 8.45 30.80
N ASN A 860 -18.46 7.47 29.90
CA ASN A 860 -17.45 7.19 28.87
C ASN A 860 -17.15 8.44 27.99
N VAL A 861 -18.17 9.25 27.68
CA VAL A 861 -18.05 10.51 26.92
C VAL A 861 -17.18 11.53 27.67
N VAL A 862 -17.39 11.70 28.98
CA VAL A 862 -16.57 12.58 29.83
C VAL A 862 -15.15 12.00 29.97
N GLY A 863 -14.99 10.68 29.96
CA GLY A 863 -13.69 10.01 29.86
C GLY A 863 -12.91 10.40 28.59
N CYS A 864 -13.54 10.39 27.42
CA CYS A 864 -12.93 10.88 26.17
C CYS A 864 -12.51 12.36 26.29
N GLY A 865 -13.37 13.21 26.88
CA GLY A 865 -13.06 14.62 27.11
C GLY A 865 -11.87 14.85 28.06
N PHE A 866 -11.75 14.02 29.11
CA PHE A 866 -10.62 14.07 30.05
C PHE A 866 -9.29 13.69 29.39
N ILE A 867 -9.28 12.64 28.56
CA ILE A 867 -8.11 12.21 27.79
C ILE A 867 -7.69 13.31 26.80
N LEU A 868 -8.65 13.89 26.08
CA LEU A 868 -8.42 14.98 25.13
C LEU A 868 -7.79 16.19 25.83
N GLY A 869 -8.35 16.63 26.96
CA GLY A 869 -7.83 17.74 27.74
C GLY A 869 -6.39 17.50 28.22
N TRP A 870 -6.08 16.27 28.69
CA TRP A 870 -4.73 15.93 29.11
C TRP A 870 -3.72 15.99 27.96
N ASN A 871 -4.02 15.40 26.80
CA ASN A 871 -3.08 15.37 25.66
C ASN A 871 -2.76 16.79 25.15
N LEU A 872 -3.76 17.68 25.07
CA LEU A 872 -3.55 19.09 24.69
C LEU A 872 -2.63 19.84 25.66
N VAL A 873 -2.79 19.62 26.98
CA VAL A 873 -1.95 20.25 28.01
C VAL A 873 -0.55 19.63 28.04
N SER A 874 -0.44 18.30 27.95
CA SER A 874 0.82 17.56 27.99
C SER A 874 1.72 17.95 26.83
N LEU A 875 1.18 17.99 25.59
CA LEU A 875 1.89 18.40 24.38
C LEU A 875 2.64 19.74 24.56
N LEU A 876 1.96 20.76 25.10
CA LEU A 876 2.55 22.09 25.30
C LEU A 876 3.72 22.05 26.31
N VAL A 877 3.51 21.38 27.44
CA VAL A 877 4.50 21.33 28.54
C VAL A 877 5.72 20.49 28.14
N GLU A 878 5.49 19.33 27.54
CA GLU A 878 6.56 18.43 27.06
C GLU A 878 7.38 19.08 25.93
N PHE A 879 6.73 19.75 24.97
CA PHE A 879 7.45 20.46 23.91
C PHE A 879 8.41 21.52 24.47
N ILE A 880 7.96 22.28 25.47
CA ILE A 880 8.79 23.29 26.16
C ILE A 880 9.95 22.61 26.93
N PHE A 881 9.69 21.52 27.65
CA PHE A 881 10.72 20.84 28.45
C PHE A 881 11.76 20.13 27.58
N LEU A 882 11.36 19.39 26.53
CA LEU A 882 12.29 18.73 25.61
C LEU A 882 13.12 19.76 24.83
N SER A 883 12.50 20.85 24.34
CA SER A 883 13.22 21.99 23.74
C SER A 883 14.26 22.58 24.69
N ARG A 884 13.92 22.71 25.98
CA ARG A 884 14.81 23.27 27.00
C ARG A 884 15.96 22.32 27.35
N VAL A 885 15.70 21.01 27.45
CA VAL A 885 16.72 19.97 27.64
C VAL A 885 17.73 19.98 26.49
N TYR A 886 17.25 20.03 25.24
CA TYR A 886 18.10 20.10 24.05
C TYR A 886 19.00 21.34 24.03
N ARG A 887 18.50 22.50 24.48
CA ARG A 887 19.29 23.73 24.63
C ARG A 887 20.31 23.69 25.77
N ILE A 888 20.04 22.93 26.84
CA ILE A 888 20.91 22.82 28.02
C ILE A 888 22.07 21.83 27.80
N VAL A 889 21.90 20.84 26.91
CA VAL A 889 22.90 19.79 26.65
C VAL A 889 23.37 19.83 25.19
N PRO A 890 24.41 20.63 24.85
CA PRO A 890 24.95 20.73 23.49
C PRO A 890 25.40 19.39 22.90
N ALA A 891 25.78 18.41 23.73
CA ALA A 891 26.11 17.06 23.26
C ALA A 891 24.94 16.33 22.55
N LEU A 892 23.68 16.78 22.73
CA LEU A 892 22.53 16.26 21.98
C LEU A 892 22.46 16.79 20.54
N SER A 893 23.03 17.95 20.21
CA SER A 893 23.02 18.49 18.84
C SER A 893 24.07 17.84 17.93
N VAL A 894 25.09 17.21 18.50
CA VAL A 894 26.12 16.48 17.76
C VAL A 894 25.72 15.02 17.58
N LYS A 895 25.53 14.61 16.32
CA LYS A 895 25.44 13.21 15.91
C LYS A 895 26.73 12.90 15.12
N PRO A 896 27.56 11.93 15.56
CA PRO A 896 28.83 11.68 14.88
C PRO A 896 28.55 11.18 13.44
N PRO A 897 29.27 11.71 12.42
CA PRO A 897 29.10 11.24 11.06
C PRO A 897 29.58 9.78 10.94
N ALA A 898 28.81 8.95 10.24
CA ALA A 898 29.05 7.51 10.15
C ALA A 898 30.47 7.13 9.66
N MET A 899 31.13 8.01 8.91
CA MET A 899 32.49 7.81 8.40
C MET A 899 33.59 7.77 9.48
N GLU A 900 33.44 8.43 10.63
CA GLU A 900 34.47 8.41 11.68
C GLU A 900 34.51 7.08 12.47
N HIS A 901 33.37 6.39 12.60
CA HIS A 901 33.33 5.09 13.27
C HIS A 901 34.11 4.02 12.48
N GLN A 902 34.06 4.12 11.15
CA GLN A 902 34.71 3.18 10.24
C GLN A 902 36.24 3.33 10.25
N SER A 903 36.75 4.57 10.18
CA SER A 903 38.20 4.85 10.24
C SER A 903 38.82 4.54 11.62
N TYR A 904 38.05 4.69 12.71
CA TYR A 904 38.46 4.25 14.04
C TYR A 904 38.55 2.71 14.15
N LEU A 905 37.59 1.98 13.54
CA LEU A 905 37.62 0.52 13.46
C LEU A 905 38.78 -0.02 12.61
N GLU A 906 39.14 0.67 11.53
CA GLU A 906 40.31 0.33 10.71
C GLU A 906 41.63 0.55 11.47
N LYS A 907 41.83 1.73 12.07
CA LYS A 907 43.01 1.99 12.93
C LYS A 907 43.14 0.99 14.09
N LYS A 908 42.01 0.50 14.63
CA LYS A 908 41.98 -0.53 15.69
C LYS A 908 42.29 -1.94 15.15
N ARG A 909 41.94 -2.25 13.89
CA ARG A 909 42.33 -3.48 13.18
C ARG A 909 43.82 -3.47 12.82
N GLU A 910 44.37 -2.33 12.39
CA GLU A 910 45.80 -2.18 12.10
C GLU A 910 46.68 -2.37 13.34
N ARG A 911 46.32 -1.73 14.48
CA ARG A 911 47.02 -1.97 15.76
C ARG A 911 47.03 -3.45 16.16
N LYS A 912 45.92 -4.18 15.94
CA LYS A 912 45.87 -5.64 16.17
C LYS A 912 46.72 -6.46 15.19
N ARG A 913 46.94 -5.98 13.95
CA ARG A 913 47.82 -6.65 12.98
C ARG A 913 49.31 -6.47 13.30
N LEU A 914 49.73 -5.29 13.78
CA LEU A 914 51.12 -5.07 14.20
C LEU A 914 51.52 -5.93 15.42
N GLN A 915 50.57 -6.19 16.32
CA GLN A 915 50.86 -6.86 17.60
C GLN A 915 50.90 -8.40 17.52
N GLY A 916 50.68 -8.99 16.33
CA GLY A 916 50.63 -10.44 16.12
C GLY A 916 51.78 -11.03 15.30
N ARG A 917 52.87 -10.28 15.04
CA ARG A 917 53.91 -10.68 14.07
C ARG A 917 55.23 -11.20 14.69
N THR A 918 55.21 -11.62 15.95
CA THR A 918 56.39 -12.12 16.68
C THR A 918 56.16 -13.48 17.34
N SER A 919 56.08 -14.56 16.54
CA SER A 919 56.45 -15.93 16.97
C SER A 919 56.49 -16.97 15.84
N ALA A 920 57.71 -17.33 15.45
CA ALA A 920 58.17 -18.65 14.96
C ALA A 920 57.73 -19.26 13.59
N CYS A 921 58.70 -20.01 13.05
CA CYS A 921 58.76 -20.88 11.85
C CYS A 921 59.47 -22.19 12.31
N PRO A 922 59.88 -23.19 11.46
CA PRO A 922 59.42 -23.66 10.13
C PRO A 922 59.29 -25.21 10.03
N SER A 923 59.12 -25.76 8.81
CA SER A 923 59.43 -27.13 8.28
C SER A 923 58.21 -27.78 7.56
N ALA A 924 58.17 -27.89 6.22
CA ALA A 924 58.83 -28.87 5.31
C ALA A 924 58.06 -30.21 5.22
N THR A 925 57.72 -30.81 4.06
CA THR A 925 58.08 -30.57 2.63
C THR A 925 57.09 -31.27 1.66
N ILE A 926 56.82 -30.66 0.48
CA ILE A 926 56.68 -31.26 -0.91
C ILE A 926 55.78 -32.50 -1.11
N SER A 927 54.88 -32.69 -2.09
CA SER A 927 54.36 -31.99 -3.30
C SER A 927 52.89 -32.47 -3.49
N GLU A 928 51.96 -31.84 -4.23
CA GLU A 928 52.01 -31.36 -5.62
C GLU A 928 51.21 -30.08 -5.90
N GLU A 929 51.64 -29.39 -6.97
CA GLU A 929 50.92 -28.41 -7.78
C GLU A 929 49.56 -28.94 -8.30
N SER A 930 48.55 -28.16 -8.72
CA SER A 930 48.19 -26.74 -8.57
C SER A 930 46.71 -26.61 -9.04
N THR A 931 46.01 -25.47 -9.12
CA THR A 931 46.28 -24.05 -8.83
C THR A 931 45.04 -23.47 -8.14
N SER A 932 45.19 -22.79 -7.01
CA SER A 932 44.11 -22.00 -6.39
C SER A 932 44.26 -20.52 -6.74
N LEU A 933 43.42 -19.99 -7.63
CA LEU A 933 43.28 -18.54 -7.77
C LEU A 933 42.03 -18.06 -7.04
N HIS A 934 42.21 -17.04 -6.20
CA HIS A 934 41.19 -16.52 -5.29
C HIS A 934 39.85 -16.21 -5.97
N LEU A 935 38.77 -16.52 -5.26
CA LEU A 935 37.43 -16.00 -5.49
C LEU A 935 37.22 -14.77 -4.57
N PRO A 936 37.20 -13.53 -5.06
CA PRO A 936 36.61 -12.40 -4.34
C PRO A 936 35.11 -12.35 -4.65
N GLU A 937 34.29 -12.23 -3.61
CA GLU A 937 32.83 -12.34 -3.70
C GLU A 937 32.18 -11.27 -4.59
N ILE A 938 31.37 -11.73 -5.55
CA ILE A 938 30.51 -10.88 -6.39
C ILE A 938 29.22 -10.59 -5.63
N SER A 939 28.99 -9.34 -5.17
CA SER A 939 27.63 -8.76 -5.17
C SER A 939 27.59 -7.23 -5.00
N ARG A 940 26.91 -6.55 -5.94
CA ARG A 940 26.12 -5.34 -5.69
C ARG A 940 24.69 -5.65 -6.19
N ILE A 941 23.65 -5.38 -5.40
CA ILE A 941 22.21 -5.81 -5.51
C ILE A 941 21.32 -4.71 -4.81
N PRO A 942 20.00 -4.52 -5.11
CA PRO A 942 19.45 -3.18 -5.41
C PRO A 942 19.22 -2.19 -4.28
N VAL A 943 19.32 -0.84 -4.45
CA VAL A 943 19.33 0.15 -3.33
C VAL A 943 18.01 0.26 -2.56
N CYS A 944 16.86 0.01 -3.18
CA CYS A 944 15.62 -0.20 -2.42
C CYS A 944 15.74 -1.48 -1.56
N LEU A 945 16.41 -2.51 -2.08
CA LEU A 945 16.94 -3.57 -1.25
C LEU A 945 18.19 -3.17 -0.44
N HIS A 946 19.04 -2.19 -0.73
CA HIS A 946 20.07 -1.74 0.23
C HIS A 946 19.45 -0.96 1.39
N ARG A 947 18.12 -0.79 1.35
CA ARG A 947 17.24 -0.61 2.50
C ARG A 947 16.44 -1.85 2.92
N LEU A 948 16.00 -2.75 2.03
CA LEU A 948 15.24 -3.97 2.40
C LEU A 948 16.10 -5.24 2.60
N ARG A 949 16.96 -5.65 1.66
CA ARG A 949 18.21 -6.43 1.92
C ARG A 949 19.16 -5.69 2.87
N GLY A 950 19.05 -4.38 3.05
CA GLY A 950 19.75 -3.57 4.05
C GLY A 950 19.14 -3.82 5.43
N LEU A 951 17.82 -3.69 5.57
CA LEU A 951 17.09 -4.13 6.75
C LEU A 951 17.33 -5.62 6.98
N LEU A 952 17.20 -6.50 5.98
CA LEU A 952 17.43 -7.93 6.12
C LEU A 952 18.91 -8.28 6.35
N SER A 953 19.89 -7.51 5.86
CA SER A 953 21.31 -7.75 6.19
C SER A 953 21.61 -7.26 7.59
N THR A 954 21.16 -6.06 7.97
CA THR A 954 21.28 -5.49 9.32
C THR A 954 20.48 -6.31 10.34
N CYS A 955 19.32 -6.85 9.99
CA CYS A 955 18.54 -7.79 10.80
C CYS A 955 19.22 -9.15 10.82
N ARG A 956 19.70 -9.72 9.70
CA ARG A 956 20.43 -11.00 9.69
C ARG A 956 21.75 -10.91 10.47
N GLU A 957 22.44 -9.78 10.39
CA GLU A 957 23.68 -9.48 11.12
C GLU A 957 23.37 -9.16 12.59
N GLY A 958 22.28 -8.47 12.88
CA GLY A 958 21.77 -8.25 14.22
C GLY A 958 21.34 -9.55 14.90
N TRP A 959 20.58 -10.40 14.23
CA TRP A 959 20.22 -11.76 14.69
C TRP A 959 21.46 -12.64 14.83
N ARG A 960 22.43 -12.56 13.92
CA ARG A 960 23.72 -13.27 14.02
C ARG A 960 24.57 -12.75 15.19
N ALA A 961 24.56 -11.44 15.47
CA ALA A 961 25.22 -10.85 16.63
C ALA A 961 24.52 -11.25 17.93
N TYR A 962 23.20 -11.14 17.97
CA TYR A 962 22.32 -11.53 19.07
C TYR A 962 22.52 -13.01 19.44
N TYR A 963 22.50 -13.92 18.46
CA TYR A 963 22.74 -15.36 18.66
C TYR A 963 24.17 -15.69 19.15
N ARG A 964 25.17 -14.88 18.75
CA ARG A 964 26.55 -15.02 19.23
C ARG A 964 26.76 -14.53 20.66
N GLN A 965 25.85 -13.72 21.21
CA GLN A 965 26.00 -13.24 22.59
C GLN A 965 25.83 -14.40 23.59
N PRO A 966 26.67 -14.47 24.65
CA PRO A 966 26.53 -15.50 25.69
C PRO A 966 25.20 -15.41 26.46
N VAL A 967 24.52 -14.26 26.37
CA VAL A 967 23.23 -13.93 27.01
C VAL A 967 22.01 -14.25 26.14
N PHE A 968 22.18 -14.76 24.92
CA PHE A 968 21.09 -15.13 23.98
C PHE A 968 19.93 -15.87 24.68
N LEU A 969 20.25 -16.91 25.46
CA LEU A 969 19.27 -17.78 26.08
C LEU A 969 18.53 -17.13 27.27
N ALA A 970 19.11 -16.09 27.88
CA ALA A 970 18.42 -15.26 28.88
C ALA A 970 17.46 -14.26 28.21
N GLY A 971 17.86 -13.66 27.09
CA GLY A 971 17.01 -12.77 26.31
C GLY A 971 15.85 -13.49 25.61
N LEU A 972 16.09 -14.70 25.11
CA LEU A 972 15.03 -15.59 24.61
C LEU A 972 14.05 -15.95 25.73
N GLY A 973 14.56 -16.28 26.93
CA GLY A 973 13.73 -16.50 28.12
C GLY A 973 12.81 -15.31 28.45
N LEU A 974 13.29 -14.07 28.30
CA LEU A 974 12.48 -12.87 28.49
C LEU A 974 11.40 -12.69 27.40
N ALA A 975 11.68 -13.03 26.14
CA ALA A 975 10.68 -12.90 25.07
C ALA A 975 9.51 -13.89 25.24
N PHE A 976 9.77 -15.13 25.69
CA PHE A 976 8.72 -16.10 26.01
C PHE A 976 7.75 -15.65 27.11
N LEU A 977 8.15 -14.68 27.96
CA LEU A 977 7.27 -14.08 28.97
C LEU A 977 6.27 -13.06 28.40
N TYR A 978 6.41 -12.64 27.12
CA TYR A 978 5.46 -11.75 26.45
C TYR A 978 4.24 -12.50 25.87
N THR A 979 4.33 -13.81 25.62
CA THR A 979 3.18 -14.64 25.22
C THR A 979 2.33 -14.99 26.44
N THR A 980 1.53 -14.04 26.94
CA THR A 980 0.73 -14.26 28.16
C THR A 980 -0.57 -13.45 28.23
N VAL A 981 -1.69 -14.11 28.56
CA VAL A 981 -2.95 -13.44 28.96
C VAL A 981 -2.99 -13.07 30.45
N LEU A 982 -1.93 -13.36 31.21
CA LEU A 982 -1.83 -13.13 32.67
C LEU A 982 -1.22 -11.77 33.01
N GLY A 983 -1.46 -10.79 32.14
CA GLY A 983 -1.11 -9.39 32.34
C GLY A 983 -2.25 -8.56 32.93
N PHE A 984 -2.11 -7.23 32.78
CA PHE A 984 -3.19 -6.27 32.99
C PHE A 984 -3.28 -5.45 31.70
N ASP A 985 -3.34 -6.20 30.60
CA ASP A 985 -3.29 -5.70 29.24
C ASP A 985 -4.72 -5.67 28.69
N CYS A 986 -4.92 -5.20 27.46
CA CYS A 986 -6.27 -4.93 26.95
C CYS A 986 -7.21 -6.15 27.00
N ILE A 987 -6.68 -7.35 26.78
CA ILE A 987 -7.44 -8.61 26.81
C ILE A 987 -7.84 -9.01 28.24
N THR A 988 -6.93 -8.98 29.20
CA THR A 988 -7.24 -9.37 30.60
C THR A 988 -8.15 -8.34 31.27
N THR A 989 -7.92 -7.06 30.96
CA THR A 989 -8.77 -5.93 31.33
C THR A 989 -10.18 -6.13 30.75
N GLY A 990 -10.25 -6.53 29.48
CA GLY A 990 -11.51 -6.82 28.81
C GLY A 990 -12.24 -8.04 29.36
N TYR A 991 -11.52 -9.14 29.63
CA TYR A 991 -12.08 -10.33 30.23
C TYR A 991 -12.69 -10.01 31.60
N ALA A 992 -11.97 -9.28 32.45
CA ALA A 992 -12.46 -8.79 33.74
C ALA A 992 -13.81 -8.07 33.59
N TYR A 993 -13.89 -7.14 32.63
CA TYR A 993 -15.08 -6.35 32.36
C TYR A 993 -16.24 -7.21 31.82
N THR A 994 -15.98 -8.19 30.93
CA THR A 994 -17.00 -9.16 30.49
C THR A 994 -17.50 -10.09 31.59
N GLN A 995 -16.73 -10.28 32.66
CA GLN A 995 -17.15 -11.00 33.88
C GLN A 995 -17.83 -10.06 34.90
N GLY A 996 -18.26 -8.88 34.47
CA GLY A 996 -18.99 -7.90 35.27
C GLY A 996 -18.14 -6.95 36.11
N ILE A 997 -16.80 -7.09 36.14
CA ILE A 997 -15.94 -6.24 36.99
C ILE A 997 -15.99 -4.78 36.51
N SER A 998 -16.49 -3.90 37.38
CA SER A 998 -16.56 -2.46 37.10
C SER A 998 -15.18 -1.85 36.80
N GLY A 999 -15.15 -0.88 35.88
CA GLY A 999 -13.91 -0.18 35.51
C GLY A 999 -13.22 0.49 36.71
N SER A 1000 -14.00 0.93 37.70
CA SER A 1000 -13.51 1.40 39.00
C SER A 1000 -12.72 0.32 39.74
N LEU A 1001 -13.31 -0.85 40.01
CA LEU A 1001 -12.62 -1.94 40.72
C LEU A 1001 -11.38 -2.42 39.95
N LEU A 1002 -11.49 -2.52 38.63
CA LEU A 1002 -10.39 -2.92 37.76
C LEU A 1002 -9.20 -1.94 37.83
N SER A 1003 -9.48 -0.64 37.86
CA SER A 1003 -8.46 0.40 38.04
C SER A 1003 -7.76 0.32 39.41
N ILE A 1004 -8.49 -0.07 40.46
CA ILE A 1004 -7.94 -0.31 41.81
C ILE A 1004 -7.05 -1.56 41.81
N LEU A 1005 -7.49 -2.67 41.19
CA LEU A 1005 -6.71 -3.90 41.05
C LEU A 1005 -5.41 -3.66 40.26
N MET A 1006 -5.46 -2.84 39.20
CA MET A 1006 -4.27 -2.38 38.48
C MET A 1006 -3.34 -1.54 39.35
N GLY A 1007 -3.88 -0.65 40.19
CA GLY A 1007 -3.10 0.10 41.18
C GLY A 1007 -2.36 -0.80 42.17
N VAL A 1008 -3.04 -1.81 42.73
CA VAL A 1008 -2.45 -2.80 43.63
C VAL A 1008 -1.37 -3.64 42.91
N SER A 1009 -1.62 -4.03 41.66
CA SER A 1009 -0.67 -4.72 40.78
C SER A 1009 0.61 -3.91 40.52
N ALA A 1010 0.47 -2.60 40.30
CA ALA A 1010 1.60 -1.69 40.12
C ALA A 1010 2.38 -1.43 41.42
N VAL A 1011 1.73 -1.44 42.59
CA VAL A 1011 2.42 -1.44 43.90
C VAL A 1011 3.24 -2.73 44.10
N ALA A 1012 2.68 -3.90 43.75
CA ALA A 1012 3.44 -5.16 43.75
C ALA A 1012 4.63 -5.11 42.77
N GLY A 1013 4.49 -4.45 41.62
CA GLY A 1013 5.60 -4.22 40.70
C GLY A 1013 6.68 -3.28 41.25
N LEU A 1014 6.29 -2.21 41.95
CA LEU A 1014 7.22 -1.32 42.65
C LEU A 1014 8.04 -2.10 43.70
N LEU A 1015 7.40 -2.98 44.47
CA LEU A 1015 8.07 -3.90 45.40
C LEU A 1015 9.08 -4.81 44.67
N GLY A 1016 8.74 -5.32 43.49
CA GLY A 1016 9.67 -6.05 42.61
C GLY A 1016 10.93 -5.26 42.22
N THR A 1017 10.78 -3.96 41.94
CA THR A 1017 11.94 -3.07 41.65
C THR A 1017 12.85 -2.86 42.87
N VAL A 1018 12.26 -2.72 44.07
CA VAL A 1018 13.02 -2.61 45.33
C VAL A 1018 13.72 -3.92 45.65
N LEU A 1019 13.00 -5.05 45.49
CA LEU A 1019 13.51 -6.41 45.69
C LEU A 1019 14.73 -6.69 44.80
N PHE A 1020 14.69 -6.31 43.53
CA PHE A 1020 15.84 -6.39 42.61
C PHE A 1020 17.08 -5.69 43.20
N THR A 1021 16.95 -4.46 43.71
CA THR A 1021 18.12 -3.72 44.26
C THR A 1021 18.70 -4.37 45.52
N LYS A 1022 17.88 -5.04 46.34
CA LYS A 1022 18.33 -5.78 47.53
C LYS A 1022 18.98 -7.11 47.14
N LEU A 1023 18.30 -7.94 46.35
CA LEU A 1023 18.80 -9.25 45.90
C LEU A 1023 20.10 -9.13 45.10
N ARG A 1024 20.20 -8.13 44.21
CA ARG A 1024 21.42 -7.87 43.44
C ARG A 1024 22.64 -7.63 44.34
N LYS A 1025 22.47 -6.88 45.44
CA LYS A 1025 23.54 -6.60 46.41
C LYS A 1025 23.89 -7.82 47.26
N ALA A 1026 22.90 -8.63 47.65
CA ALA A 1026 23.10 -9.77 48.54
C ALA A 1026 23.64 -11.03 47.82
N CYS A 1027 23.10 -11.37 46.65
CA CYS A 1027 23.31 -12.67 46.00
C CYS A 1027 23.98 -12.60 44.62
N GLY A 1028 24.15 -11.39 44.06
CA GLY A 1028 24.68 -11.17 42.71
C GLY A 1028 23.64 -11.32 41.61
N LEU A 1029 23.92 -10.73 40.45
CA LEU A 1029 22.94 -10.49 39.38
C LEU A 1029 22.32 -11.79 38.80
N VAL A 1030 23.14 -12.78 38.44
CA VAL A 1030 22.63 -14.04 37.84
C VAL A 1030 21.75 -14.83 38.82
N ASN A 1031 22.13 -14.87 40.11
CA ASN A 1031 21.33 -15.53 41.15
C ASN A 1031 20.03 -14.79 41.44
N THR A 1032 20.03 -13.46 41.38
CA THR A 1032 18.81 -12.64 41.50
C THR A 1032 17.76 -13.11 40.50
N GLY A 1033 18.13 -13.29 39.24
CA GLY A 1033 17.19 -13.76 38.21
C GLY A 1033 16.67 -15.18 38.43
N VAL A 1034 17.45 -16.08 39.05
CA VAL A 1034 16.97 -17.42 39.42
C VAL A 1034 15.95 -17.35 40.57
N ILE A 1035 16.19 -16.49 41.57
CA ILE A 1035 15.27 -16.26 42.68
C ILE A 1035 13.98 -15.60 42.19
N SER A 1036 14.08 -14.57 41.35
CA SER A 1036 12.91 -13.88 40.77
C SER A 1036 12.12 -14.79 39.80
N SER A 1037 12.80 -15.68 39.07
CA SER A 1037 12.19 -16.71 38.22
C SER A 1037 11.38 -17.72 39.05
N ALA A 1038 11.96 -18.26 40.12
CA ALA A 1038 11.26 -19.16 41.04
C ALA A 1038 10.06 -18.47 41.72
N LEU A 1039 10.22 -17.23 42.18
CA LEU A 1039 9.14 -16.43 42.77
C LEU A 1039 7.99 -16.21 41.78
N HIS A 1040 8.31 -15.88 40.52
CA HIS A 1040 7.31 -15.70 39.47
C HIS A 1040 6.52 -16.99 39.21
N LEU A 1041 7.21 -18.13 39.05
CA LEU A 1041 6.55 -19.44 38.83
C LEU A 1041 5.67 -19.86 40.01
N VAL A 1042 6.12 -19.66 41.25
CA VAL A 1042 5.33 -20.01 42.45
C VAL A 1042 4.03 -19.19 42.52
N CYS A 1043 4.07 -17.89 42.22
CA CYS A 1043 2.85 -17.07 42.18
C CYS A 1043 1.87 -17.49 41.07
N LEU A 1044 2.37 -17.90 39.89
CA LEU A 1044 1.54 -18.35 38.78
C LEU A 1044 0.81 -19.68 39.02
N LEU A 1045 1.22 -20.48 40.02
CA LEU A 1045 0.45 -21.65 40.44
C LEU A 1045 -0.96 -21.27 40.93
N LEU A 1046 -1.14 -20.06 41.49
CA LEU A 1046 -2.47 -19.57 41.87
C LEU A 1046 -3.36 -19.32 40.65
N CYS A 1047 -2.79 -18.83 39.54
CA CYS A 1047 -3.50 -18.70 38.26
C CYS A 1047 -3.86 -20.07 37.68
N LEU A 1048 -2.99 -21.09 37.83
CA LEU A 1048 -3.34 -22.46 37.40
C LEU A 1048 -4.49 -23.03 38.23
N CYS A 1049 -4.46 -22.85 39.55
CA CYS A 1049 -5.56 -23.26 40.44
C CYS A 1049 -6.89 -22.56 40.10
N SER A 1050 -6.87 -21.29 39.66
CA SER A 1050 -8.11 -20.59 39.27
C SER A 1050 -8.85 -21.24 38.10
N VAL A 1051 -8.15 -21.90 37.18
CA VAL A 1051 -8.78 -22.55 36.01
C VAL A 1051 -9.63 -23.76 36.41
N PHE A 1052 -9.33 -24.40 37.54
CA PHE A 1052 -10.04 -25.57 38.05
C PHE A 1052 -10.89 -25.28 39.31
N ALA A 1053 -11.07 -24.00 39.65
CA ALA A 1053 -11.87 -23.58 40.80
C ALA A 1053 -13.36 -23.47 40.44
N PRO A 1054 -14.28 -23.62 41.42
CA PRO A 1054 -15.72 -23.50 41.18
C PRO A 1054 -16.09 -22.15 40.56
N GLY A 1055 -16.96 -22.19 39.53
CA GLY A 1055 -17.31 -21.05 38.69
C GLY A 1055 -16.43 -20.85 37.44
N SER A 1056 -15.48 -21.77 37.18
CA SER A 1056 -14.70 -21.80 35.94
C SER A 1056 -15.36 -22.66 34.85
N PRO A 1057 -15.22 -22.35 33.55
CA PRO A 1057 -15.68 -23.20 32.44
C PRO A 1057 -15.08 -24.63 32.42
N MET A 1058 -14.01 -24.86 33.19
CA MET A 1058 -13.29 -26.15 33.29
C MET A 1058 -13.44 -26.78 34.70
N ASP A 1059 -14.52 -26.49 35.42
CA ASP A 1059 -14.76 -26.99 36.76
C ASP A 1059 -14.89 -28.53 36.79
N LEU A 1060 -14.10 -29.17 37.67
CA LEU A 1060 -14.14 -30.62 37.91
C LEU A 1060 -15.39 -31.06 38.69
N SER A 1061 -16.12 -30.15 39.34
CA SER A 1061 -17.35 -30.47 40.07
C SER A 1061 -18.41 -31.13 39.18
N VAL A 1062 -18.53 -30.66 37.93
CA VAL A 1062 -19.49 -31.14 36.92
C VAL A 1062 -19.22 -32.60 36.51
N LEU A 1063 -17.97 -33.05 36.55
CA LEU A 1063 -17.58 -34.43 36.22
C LEU A 1063 -17.80 -35.41 37.38
N ASN A 1064 -18.00 -34.93 38.61
CA ASN A 1064 -18.08 -35.77 39.81
C ASN A 1064 -19.52 -36.05 40.29
N MET A 1065 -20.54 -35.56 39.57
CA MET A 1065 -21.96 -35.78 39.91
C MET A 1065 -22.56 -37.05 39.24
N GLY A 1066 -21.69 -37.96 38.78
CA GLY A 1066 -22.07 -39.21 38.10
C GLY A 1066 -22.17 -40.43 39.02
N ASN A 1067 -22.42 -40.27 40.34
CA ASN A 1067 -22.48 -41.43 41.25
C ASN A 1067 -23.31 -41.20 42.54
N ALA A 1068 -24.62 -40.98 42.40
CA ALA A 1068 -25.59 -41.32 43.43
C ALA A 1068 -26.99 -41.48 42.81
N SER A 1069 -27.67 -42.55 43.18
CA SER A 1069 -29.04 -42.93 42.84
C SER A 1069 -30.06 -41.78 42.81
N ASP A 1070 -30.84 -41.69 41.72
CA ASP A 1070 -32.30 -41.76 41.87
C ASP A 1070 -33.03 -42.24 40.59
N VAL A 1071 -34.28 -42.69 40.77
CA VAL A 1071 -34.98 -43.60 39.84
C VAL A 1071 -36.21 -42.96 39.19
N GLY A 1072 -36.30 -43.09 37.86
CA GLY A 1072 -37.57 -43.15 37.12
C GLY A 1072 -38.06 -41.84 36.48
N GLY A 1073 -38.41 -41.91 35.20
CA GLY A 1073 -39.02 -40.80 34.44
C GLY A 1073 -38.72 -40.90 32.95
N MET A 1074 -39.75 -40.97 32.11
CA MET A 1074 -39.65 -41.22 30.67
C MET A 1074 -39.99 -39.95 29.88
N THR A 1075 -39.43 -39.82 28.66
CA THR A 1075 -39.76 -38.86 27.58
C THR A 1075 -39.18 -37.43 27.62
N GLY A 1076 -38.74 -36.95 26.45
CA GLY A 1076 -38.83 -35.53 26.05
C GLY A 1076 -37.56 -34.66 26.04
N GLY A 1077 -37.09 -34.29 24.83
CA GLY A 1077 -36.55 -32.95 24.56
C GLY A 1077 -35.05 -32.66 24.79
N HIS A 1078 -34.22 -32.85 23.76
CA HIS A 1078 -32.98 -32.07 23.62
C HIS A 1078 -33.31 -30.65 23.11
N GLN A 1079 -33.49 -29.69 24.02
CA GLN A 1079 -33.55 -28.28 23.66
C GLN A 1079 -32.14 -27.73 23.39
N ARG A 1080 -31.87 -27.37 22.14
CA ARG A 1080 -30.84 -26.37 21.82
C ARG A 1080 -31.38 -25.00 22.26
N HIS A 1081 -30.67 -24.29 23.13
CA HIS A 1081 -30.95 -22.87 23.34
C HIS A 1081 -30.50 -22.05 22.12
N GLY A 1082 -31.44 -21.79 21.21
CA GLY A 1082 -31.34 -20.70 20.24
C GLY A 1082 -31.92 -19.42 20.84
N TYR A 1083 -31.28 -18.29 20.61
CA TYR A 1083 -31.80 -16.97 20.97
C TYR A 1083 -32.92 -16.56 19.99
N PRO A 1084 -34.12 -16.19 20.47
CA PRO A 1084 -35.14 -15.59 19.61
C PRO A 1084 -35.00 -14.05 19.59
N LEU A 1085 -34.84 -13.47 18.41
CA LEU A 1085 -35.12 -12.04 18.22
C LEU A 1085 -36.64 -11.83 18.29
N ARG A 1086 -37.10 -10.95 19.20
CA ARG A 1086 -38.41 -10.31 19.10
C ARG A 1086 -38.36 -8.91 19.71
N GLY A 1087 -38.42 -7.90 18.85
CA GLY A 1087 -38.62 -6.53 19.29
C GLY A 1087 -40.05 -6.28 19.78
N SER A 1088 -40.22 -5.39 20.75
CA SER A 1088 -41.48 -4.72 21.04
C SER A 1088 -41.19 -3.29 21.50
N SER A 1089 -41.91 -2.34 20.91
CA SER A 1089 -41.85 -0.91 21.26
C SER A 1089 -42.43 -0.64 22.66
N ASN A 1090 -41.84 0.28 23.43
CA ASN A 1090 -42.49 1.51 23.92
C ASN A 1090 -41.72 2.24 25.05
N GLN A 1091 -41.54 3.55 24.83
CA GLN A 1091 -41.35 4.66 25.78
C GLN A 1091 -40.04 4.80 26.60
N PRO A 1092 -39.65 6.06 26.94
CA PRO A 1092 -38.40 6.40 27.62
C PRO A 1092 -38.58 6.71 29.11
N LEU A 1093 -37.60 6.32 29.94
CA LEU A 1093 -37.53 6.73 31.36
C LEU A 1093 -36.09 7.09 31.76
N LEU A 1094 -35.89 8.37 32.08
CA LEU A 1094 -34.82 8.83 32.96
C LEU A 1094 -35.11 8.36 34.41
N PRO A 1095 -34.08 8.08 35.21
CA PRO A 1095 -34.18 8.24 36.66
C PRO A 1095 -33.15 9.25 37.21
N ASP A 1096 -33.55 9.91 38.29
CA ASP A 1096 -32.85 11.04 38.91
C ASP A 1096 -31.59 10.68 39.71
N ARG A 1097 -30.70 11.67 39.82
CA ARG A 1097 -29.70 11.75 40.89
C ARG A 1097 -30.36 12.07 42.24
N SER A 1098 -30.78 11.07 43.02
CA SER A 1098 -30.81 11.19 44.50
C SER A 1098 -31.19 9.90 45.24
N SER A 1099 -30.21 9.07 45.66
CA SER A 1099 -30.24 8.33 46.93
C SER A 1099 -28.96 7.53 47.17
N ILE A 1100 -28.03 8.09 47.94
CA ILE A 1100 -26.86 7.33 48.43
C ILE A 1100 -27.28 6.57 49.70
N HIS A 1101 -27.51 5.26 49.59
CA HIS A 1101 -27.70 4.39 50.76
C HIS A 1101 -26.39 3.67 51.12
N TRP A 1102 -25.75 4.10 52.21
CA TRP A 1102 -24.57 3.45 52.78
C TRP A 1102 -24.95 2.19 53.55
N THR A 1103 -24.84 1.01 52.91
CA THR A 1103 -24.81 -0.29 53.59
C THR A 1103 -23.75 -1.22 53.01
N ASN A 1104 -23.28 -2.16 53.83
CA ASN A 1104 -21.85 -2.51 53.86
C ASN A 1104 -21.36 -3.61 52.89
N ASN A 1105 -22.09 -3.93 51.81
CA ASN A 1105 -21.73 -5.03 50.89
C ASN A 1105 -22.01 -4.80 49.39
N THR A 1106 -22.53 -3.62 48.96
CA THR A 1106 -23.12 -3.43 47.62
C THR A 1106 -22.43 -2.40 46.73
N VAL A 1107 -21.16 -2.05 47.00
CA VAL A 1107 -20.40 -1.04 46.21
C VAL A 1107 -19.67 -1.65 44.99
N LEU A 1108 -19.67 -2.98 44.83
CA LEU A 1108 -18.83 -3.66 43.81
C LEU A 1108 -19.45 -3.70 42.41
N PHE A 1109 -20.79 -3.76 42.29
CA PHE A 1109 -21.49 -3.97 41.04
C PHE A 1109 -22.82 -3.20 41.01
N GLU A 1110 -22.89 -2.15 40.19
CA GLU A 1110 -24.12 -1.42 39.88
C GLU A 1110 -24.51 -1.73 38.43
N ASN A 1111 -25.78 -2.06 38.18
CA ASN A 1111 -26.38 -2.36 36.86
C ASN A 1111 -26.06 -3.72 36.19
N ALA A 1112 -26.40 -4.83 36.86
CA ALA A 1112 -26.70 -6.09 36.17
C ALA A 1112 -28.23 -6.31 36.13
N PRO A 1113 -28.85 -6.61 34.97
CA PRO A 1113 -30.28 -6.95 34.91
C PRO A 1113 -30.55 -8.27 35.64
N ALA A 1114 -31.69 -8.37 36.32
CA ALA A 1114 -32.05 -9.53 37.14
C ALA A 1114 -32.15 -10.81 36.27
N GLY A 1115 -31.22 -11.76 36.50
CA GLY A 1115 -31.20 -13.04 35.79
C GLY A 1115 -29.85 -13.75 35.70
N THR A 1116 -28.73 -13.09 36.04
CA THR A 1116 -27.38 -13.68 35.92
C THR A 1116 -26.57 -13.54 37.22
N GLU A 1117 -26.78 -14.46 38.17
CA GLU A 1117 -25.84 -14.67 39.29
C GLU A 1117 -24.79 -15.72 38.88
N PRO A 1118 -23.48 -15.44 38.94
CA PRO A 1118 -22.45 -16.46 38.78
C PRO A 1118 -22.28 -17.25 40.08
N GLU A 1119 -22.32 -18.59 40.00
CA GLU A 1119 -22.38 -19.47 41.18
C GLU A 1119 -21.14 -19.41 42.11
N SER A 1120 -20.01 -18.85 41.66
CA SER A 1120 -18.82 -18.65 42.50
C SER A 1120 -17.82 -17.65 41.92
N TYR A 1121 -17.42 -16.65 42.72
CA TYR A 1121 -16.35 -15.70 42.39
C TYR A 1121 -14.93 -16.20 42.71
N VAL A 1122 -14.78 -17.43 43.22
CA VAL A 1122 -13.50 -17.96 43.72
C VAL A 1122 -12.43 -18.04 42.63
N SER A 1123 -12.80 -18.46 41.41
CA SER A 1123 -11.90 -18.50 40.25
C SER A 1123 -11.30 -17.12 39.94
N ILE A 1124 -12.14 -16.09 39.82
CA ILE A 1124 -11.74 -14.72 39.48
C ILE A 1124 -10.79 -14.12 40.54
N ILE A 1125 -11.10 -14.31 41.82
CA ILE A 1125 -10.27 -13.80 42.93
C ILE A 1125 -8.89 -14.48 42.94
N LEU A 1126 -8.84 -15.80 42.75
CA LEU A 1126 -7.58 -16.55 42.65
C LEU A 1126 -6.74 -16.13 41.44
N LEU A 1127 -7.37 -15.88 40.29
CA LEU A 1127 -6.71 -15.42 39.07
C LEU A 1127 -6.02 -14.06 39.30
N PHE A 1128 -6.75 -13.05 39.79
CA PHE A 1128 -6.18 -11.71 40.02
C PHE A 1128 -5.16 -11.70 41.17
N LEU A 1129 -5.36 -12.48 42.23
CA LEU A 1129 -4.38 -12.62 43.30
C LEU A 1129 -3.06 -13.23 42.79
N GLY A 1130 -3.14 -14.23 41.92
CA GLY A 1130 -1.98 -14.82 41.24
C GLY A 1130 -1.27 -13.80 40.33
N VAL A 1131 -2.00 -13.08 39.48
CA VAL A 1131 -1.45 -12.05 38.58
C VAL A 1131 -0.77 -10.93 39.35
N ILE A 1132 -1.40 -10.41 40.42
CA ILE A 1132 -0.85 -9.34 41.27
C ILE A 1132 0.44 -9.80 41.96
N THR A 1133 0.43 -10.97 42.59
CA THR A 1133 1.63 -11.48 43.30
C THR A 1133 2.77 -11.83 42.34
N ALA A 1134 2.45 -12.35 41.16
CA ALA A 1134 3.42 -12.65 40.09
C ALA A 1134 4.22 -11.41 39.63
N ARG A 1135 3.64 -10.19 39.70
CA ARG A 1135 4.35 -8.94 39.35
C ARG A 1135 5.64 -8.72 40.13
N VAL A 1136 5.72 -9.17 41.40
CA VAL A 1136 6.94 -9.03 42.23
C VAL A 1136 8.12 -9.80 41.61
N GLY A 1137 7.87 -11.04 41.18
CA GLY A 1137 8.85 -11.89 40.50
C GLY A 1137 9.15 -11.40 39.08
N LEU A 1138 8.10 -11.10 38.30
CA LEU A 1138 8.19 -10.65 36.91
C LEU A 1138 9.05 -9.40 36.75
N TRP A 1139 8.76 -8.31 37.46
CA TRP A 1139 9.50 -7.05 37.29
C TRP A 1139 10.94 -7.13 37.83
N SER A 1140 11.17 -7.95 38.86
CA SER A 1140 12.53 -8.24 39.35
C SER A 1140 13.34 -9.06 38.33
N PHE A 1141 12.68 -9.97 37.60
CA PHE A 1141 13.27 -10.75 36.51
C PHE A 1141 13.55 -9.90 35.26
N ASP A 1142 12.59 -9.08 34.81
CA ASP A 1142 12.72 -8.11 33.69
C ASP A 1142 13.94 -7.20 33.89
N LEU A 1143 14.04 -6.57 35.07
CA LEU A 1143 15.20 -5.74 35.44
C LEU A 1143 16.50 -6.55 35.48
N THR A 1144 16.46 -7.81 35.89
CA THR A 1144 17.65 -8.66 35.91
C THR A 1144 18.13 -9.01 34.50
N VAL A 1145 17.25 -9.48 33.61
CA VAL A 1145 17.64 -9.81 32.23
C VAL A 1145 18.04 -8.54 31.47
N THR A 1146 17.32 -7.44 31.63
CA THR A 1146 17.68 -6.14 31.06
C THR A 1146 19.06 -5.67 31.53
N GLN A 1147 19.38 -5.80 32.82
CA GLN A 1147 20.71 -5.46 33.34
C GLN A 1147 21.79 -6.43 32.84
N ILE A 1148 21.51 -7.74 32.74
CA ILE A 1148 22.44 -8.75 32.21
C ILE A 1148 22.78 -8.44 30.74
N LEU A 1149 21.77 -8.09 29.93
CA LEU A 1149 21.96 -7.63 28.54
C LEU A 1149 22.83 -6.36 28.52
N GLN A 1150 22.46 -5.32 29.29
CA GLN A 1150 23.22 -4.05 29.32
C GLN A 1150 24.67 -4.19 29.80
N GLU A 1151 24.95 -5.05 30.78
CA GLU A 1151 26.29 -5.25 31.34
C GLU A 1151 27.17 -6.19 30.51
N THR A 1152 26.58 -7.19 29.84
CA THR A 1152 27.35 -8.20 29.09
C THR A 1152 27.61 -7.79 27.63
N ILE A 1153 26.70 -7.02 27.01
CA ILE A 1153 26.82 -6.63 25.61
C ILE A 1153 27.75 -5.40 25.48
N CYS A 1154 28.71 -5.49 24.55
CA CYS A 1154 29.64 -4.41 24.25
C CYS A 1154 28.90 -3.18 23.67
N GLU A 1155 29.39 -1.98 23.99
CA GLU A 1155 28.70 -0.72 23.67
C GLU A 1155 28.48 -0.50 22.17
N SER A 1156 29.38 -1.02 21.31
CA SER A 1156 29.26 -0.98 19.85
C SER A 1156 28.15 -1.88 19.29
N GLU A 1157 27.67 -2.87 20.04
CA GLU A 1157 26.65 -3.84 19.58
C GLU A 1157 25.32 -3.69 20.35
N ARG A 1158 25.31 -2.94 21.46
CA ARG A 1158 24.18 -2.84 22.40
C ARG A 1158 22.89 -2.34 21.75
N GLY A 1159 22.96 -1.39 20.82
CA GLY A 1159 21.78 -0.88 20.10
C GLY A 1159 21.11 -1.97 19.26
N VAL A 1160 21.90 -2.64 18.41
CA VAL A 1160 21.41 -3.70 17.51
C VAL A 1160 20.85 -4.90 18.27
N VAL A 1161 21.55 -5.35 19.33
CA VAL A 1161 21.12 -6.51 20.14
C VAL A 1161 19.85 -6.19 20.94
N ASN A 1162 19.69 -4.96 21.45
CA ASN A 1162 18.42 -4.52 22.06
C ASN A 1162 17.29 -4.37 21.04
N GLY A 1163 17.58 -3.96 19.80
CA GLY A 1163 16.59 -3.91 18.72
C GLY A 1163 16.02 -5.30 18.42
N VAL A 1164 16.88 -6.30 18.23
CA VAL A 1164 16.46 -7.70 18.01
C VAL A 1164 15.69 -8.26 19.20
N GLN A 1165 16.10 -7.95 20.44
CA GLN A 1165 15.34 -8.31 21.64
C GLN A 1165 13.90 -7.77 21.58
N SER A 1166 13.73 -6.48 21.24
CA SER A 1166 12.41 -5.85 21.15
C SER A 1166 11.55 -6.50 20.07
N SER A 1167 12.10 -6.73 18.86
CA SER A 1167 11.38 -7.44 17.79
C SER A 1167 10.95 -8.86 18.20
N MET A 1168 11.77 -9.57 18.98
CA MET A 1168 11.45 -10.90 19.47
C MET A 1168 10.36 -10.88 20.56
N ASN A 1169 10.34 -9.86 21.41
CA ASN A 1169 9.26 -9.66 22.39
C ASN A 1169 7.92 -9.39 21.67
N TYR A 1170 7.89 -8.48 20.66
CA TYR A 1170 6.67 -8.19 19.90
C TYR A 1170 6.20 -9.35 19.01
N LEU A 1171 7.10 -10.19 18.50
CA LEU A 1171 6.73 -11.43 17.79
C LEU A 1171 5.98 -12.41 18.72
N MET A 1172 6.42 -12.50 19.98
CA MET A 1172 5.78 -13.34 21.00
C MET A 1172 4.44 -12.76 21.47
N ASP A 1173 4.27 -11.44 21.43
CA ASP A 1173 3.00 -10.75 21.71
C ASP A 1173 2.00 -10.88 20.55
N LEU A 1174 2.47 -10.84 19.29
CA LEU A 1174 1.65 -11.11 18.10
C LEU A 1174 1.00 -12.50 18.14
N LEU A 1175 1.75 -13.52 18.56
CA LEU A 1175 1.23 -14.88 18.77
C LEU A 1175 0.14 -14.92 19.85
N HIS A 1176 0.27 -14.10 20.89
CA HIS A 1176 -0.73 -13.95 21.95
C HIS A 1176 -2.06 -13.38 21.41
N PHE A 1177 -2.05 -12.34 20.59
CA PHE A 1177 -3.27 -11.82 19.95
C PHE A 1177 -3.92 -12.80 18.97
N LEU A 1178 -3.12 -13.56 18.20
CA LEU A 1178 -3.64 -14.59 17.30
C LEU A 1178 -4.38 -15.72 18.05
N MET A 1179 -3.87 -16.14 19.22
CA MET A 1179 -4.55 -17.14 20.06
C MET A 1179 -5.91 -16.62 20.56
N VAL A 1180 -6.00 -15.34 20.94
CA VAL A 1180 -7.25 -14.72 21.42
C VAL A 1180 -8.28 -14.59 20.30
N ILE A 1181 -7.86 -14.25 19.07
CA ILE A 1181 -8.76 -14.22 17.91
C ILE A 1181 -9.26 -15.63 17.56
N SER A 1182 -8.44 -16.68 17.74
CA SER A 1182 -8.86 -18.07 17.50
C SER A 1182 -9.85 -18.62 18.54
N ALA A 1183 -9.94 -17.99 19.72
CA ALA A 1183 -10.79 -18.40 20.82
C ALA A 1183 -11.39 -17.17 21.55
N PRO A 1184 -12.27 -16.40 20.88
CA PRO A 1184 -12.69 -15.06 21.34
C PRO A 1184 -13.76 -15.08 22.45
N GLN A 1185 -14.39 -16.23 22.69
CA GLN A 1185 -15.43 -16.39 23.70
C GLN A 1185 -14.83 -16.53 25.10
N PRO A 1186 -15.36 -15.84 26.14
CA PRO A 1186 -14.83 -15.90 27.51
C PRO A 1186 -14.70 -17.31 28.08
N GLN A 1187 -15.56 -18.25 27.68
CA GLN A 1187 -15.51 -19.65 28.10
C GLN A 1187 -14.21 -20.39 27.74
N HIS A 1188 -13.47 -19.93 26.72
CA HIS A 1188 -12.18 -20.51 26.34
C HIS A 1188 -10.98 -19.86 27.04
N PHE A 1189 -11.18 -18.78 27.82
CA PHE A 1189 -10.10 -18.03 28.47
C PHE A 1189 -9.22 -18.90 29.38
N GLY A 1190 -9.79 -19.90 30.06
CA GLY A 1190 -9.05 -20.87 30.88
C GLY A 1190 -7.99 -21.66 30.10
N ILE A 1191 -8.23 -21.94 28.81
CA ILE A 1191 -7.27 -22.62 27.93
C ILE A 1191 -6.09 -21.69 27.63
N LEU A 1192 -6.36 -20.40 27.39
CA LEU A 1192 -5.31 -19.39 27.15
C LEU A 1192 -4.44 -19.17 28.39
N VAL A 1193 -5.01 -19.26 29.60
CA VAL A 1193 -4.25 -19.24 30.86
C VAL A 1193 -3.26 -20.41 30.93
N ILE A 1194 -3.72 -21.64 30.64
CA ILE A 1194 -2.85 -22.84 30.64
C ILE A 1194 -1.72 -22.68 29.61
N ILE A 1195 -2.03 -22.25 28.39
CA ILE A 1195 -1.03 -22.04 27.33
C ILE A 1195 -0.01 -20.97 27.76
N SER A 1196 -0.46 -19.85 28.32
CA SER A 1196 0.43 -18.78 28.82
C SER A 1196 1.41 -19.29 29.88
N ILE A 1197 0.96 -20.13 30.82
CA ILE A 1197 1.82 -20.72 31.85
C ILE A 1197 2.88 -21.66 31.23
N LEU A 1198 2.54 -22.41 30.17
CA LEU A 1198 3.50 -23.26 29.44
C LEU A 1198 4.59 -22.42 28.72
N PHE A 1199 4.23 -21.30 28.09
CA PHE A 1199 5.19 -20.37 27.49
C PHE A 1199 6.10 -19.73 28.56
N ILE A 1200 5.55 -19.27 29.68
CA ILE A 1200 6.31 -18.69 30.79
C ILE A 1200 7.26 -19.72 31.43
N PHE A 1201 6.82 -20.96 31.64
CA PHE A 1201 7.66 -22.05 32.13
C PHE A 1201 8.82 -22.36 31.18
N THR A 1202 8.56 -22.35 29.87
CA THR A 1202 9.59 -22.52 28.83
C THR A 1202 10.63 -21.39 28.89
N GLY A 1203 10.18 -20.13 29.02
CA GLY A 1203 11.06 -18.97 29.14
C GLY A 1203 11.97 -19.01 30.39
N HIS A 1204 11.41 -19.36 31.54
CA HIS A 1204 12.19 -19.55 32.78
C HIS A 1204 13.16 -20.73 32.70
N THR A 1205 12.76 -21.83 32.05
CA THR A 1205 13.65 -22.98 31.80
C THR A 1205 14.86 -22.58 30.96
N MET A 1206 14.67 -21.74 29.94
CA MET A 1206 15.78 -21.18 29.14
C MET A 1206 16.72 -20.32 29.99
N TYR A 1207 16.19 -19.44 30.85
CA TYR A 1207 17.02 -18.65 31.77
C TYR A 1207 17.78 -19.54 32.77
N PHE A 1208 17.17 -20.62 33.28
CA PHE A 1208 17.85 -21.57 34.16
C PHE A 1208 19.01 -22.29 33.47
N LEU A 1209 18.82 -22.71 32.21
CA LEU A 1209 19.89 -23.29 31.38
C LEU A 1209 21.03 -22.29 31.15
N TYR A 1210 20.72 -21.00 30.93
CA TYR A 1210 21.73 -19.92 30.88
C TYR A 1210 22.50 -19.82 32.20
N ALA A 1211 21.81 -19.71 33.34
CA ALA A 1211 22.43 -19.59 34.65
C ALA A 1211 23.34 -20.80 34.97
N ARG A 1212 22.92 -22.02 34.62
CA ARG A 1212 23.72 -23.25 34.75
C ARG A 1212 24.96 -23.24 33.83
N LYS A 1213 24.84 -22.72 32.60
CA LYS A 1213 25.95 -22.59 31.64
C LYS A 1213 27.00 -21.56 32.11
N VAL A 1214 26.55 -20.43 32.68
CA VAL A 1214 27.45 -19.41 33.26
C VAL A 1214 28.18 -19.96 34.48
N LYS A 1215 27.49 -20.67 35.39
CA LYS A 1215 28.11 -21.29 36.59
C LYS A 1215 29.09 -22.44 36.28
N ARG A 1216 29.01 -23.06 35.09
CA ARG A 1216 29.88 -24.19 34.69
C ARG A 1216 31.18 -23.79 33.99
N LYS A 1217 31.37 -22.54 33.57
CA LYS A 1217 32.67 -22.11 33.01
C LYS A 1217 33.70 -21.96 34.14
N PRO A 1218 34.88 -22.62 34.09
CA PRO A 1218 35.95 -22.32 35.02
C PRO A 1218 36.38 -20.86 34.84
N ARG A 1219 36.66 -20.17 35.95
CA ARG A 1219 37.23 -18.81 35.93
C ARG A 1219 38.67 -18.86 35.39
N THR A 1220 38.82 -18.70 34.09
CA THR A 1220 40.12 -18.46 33.45
C THR A 1220 40.26 -16.97 33.14
N ASN A 1221 41.02 -16.32 34.02
CA ASN A 1221 41.65 -14.99 33.96
C ASN A 1221 40.78 -13.76 33.65
N THR A 1222 40.65 -12.95 34.73
CA THR A 1222 40.79 -11.48 34.81
C THR A 1222 40.98 -10.70 33.51
#